data_AF-A0A1B9I4A4-F1
#
_entry.id   AF-A0A1B9I4A4-F1
#
_cell.length_a   1.000
_cell.length_b   1.000
_cell.length_c   1.000
_cell.angle_alpha   90.00
_cell.angle_beta   90.00
_cell.angle_gamma   90.00
#
_symmetry.space_group_name_H-M   'P 1'
#
loop_
_entity.id
_entity.type
_entity.pdbx_description
1 polymer ?
#
loop_
_entity_poly.entity_id
_entity_poly.type
_entity_poly.pdbx_seq_one_letter_code
_entity_poly.pdbx_strand_id
1 'polypeptide(L)'
;MFSQIAIIALAAMSTVVDAHPHNARSKGNVSRHVDKRAIATVSGWTYSGCYGDAWNRTLAASSKSDDNMTVQLCTSYCSGLGYTLAGLESKNQCFCDSQIRGTAGTKYADSDCSYQCKGDTSQACGGNWRLTVYNTTKSSSTSTSSSKTSTTLTSTSTSKAATSTSTSKATTSTTTSKAATTSSVATYYGCYADQSSPRLLSGANTESTSMTPSTCQTFCSGKGYSLAGVSYGKQCYCGNSIDSTKKQSSETGCSYACTGNSALKCGGFYYLNVYSSSGTIAITSSSAASTTSASSTSKSSSTTTSKASSTTSSSFSASTSATTTSAAAAAGSSAIGAPNPPSATGTKQLFAHHMVGNTYSYTQSTWADDISQASAAGIDGFALNYGSDSWQPSRIADAYAAAKADGSFKLFLSMDVTSLGCSSTNDAQNLVNTVATYANNTAQAKVGGKVLLSTFAGENCKFGQGSYQDAWNYFDTLLAAKSINVYFVPAVFADISTFSSSTWMDGEFNWNSGWPMGGSPLGTYSDTSYMSALGSSKGYMAAVSPAFFTYYSPSSYNKNWIYRSDDWLLARRMEQMISQRNLFDLAEIISWNDYGESHYIGPIRADQPNSQGWTNGMPHTAWLEVIKYYAPAFKTGSYPSANDQLVLWSRPHPKDAVPTSPSMARPTGADNTDDLLYVWVVLKSAATVTASSGNNTVSWNLGAGVNKVSVKSAAGSIGAKIIRNGATVKSYDSTGSFTYTNTPTDYNFNYFVASA
;
A
#
# COMPACT_ATOMS: atom_id res chain seq x y z
N MET A 1 -58.91 26.97 44.07
CA MET A 1 -58.55 28.33 43.61
C MET A 1 -57.04 28.46 43.56
N PHE A 2 -56.55 29.44 42.79
CA PHE A 2 -55.26 30.16 42.85
C PHE A 2 -54.44 30.09 44.16
N SER A 3 -53.09 30.20 44.19
CA SER A 3 -52.05 30.21 43.12
C SER A 3 -50.60 30.17 43.71
N GLN A 4 -49.64 29.68 42.92
CA GLN A 4 -48.24 30.17 42.74
C GLN A 4 -47.10 30.09 43.80
N ILE A 5 -45.90 29.85 43.24
CA ILE A 5 -44.54 30.35 43.56
C ILE A 5 -43.57 29.54 44.49
N ALA A 6 -42.29 29.59 44.09
CA ALA A 6 -41.02 29.18 44.75
C ALA A 6 -40.63 27.67 44.74
N ILE A 7 -39.34 27.26 44.89
CA ILE A 7 -38.06 27.59 44.20
C ILE A 7 -36.90 26.74 44.83
N ILE A 8 -35.93 26.27 44.03
CA ILE A 8 -34.59 25.70 44.39
C ILE A 8 -34.49 24.33 45.14
N ALA A 9 -34.09 23.32 44.37
CA ALA A 9 -32.94 22.38 44.51
C ALA A 9 -32.72 21.38 45.69
N LEU A 10 -31.93 20.35 45.34
CA LEU A 10 -31.20 19.33 46.14
C LEU A 10 -31.98 18.24 46.91
N ALA A 11 -31.96 17.02 46.35
CA ALA A 11 -31.50 15.81 47.03
C ALA A 11 -31.12 14.73 45.99
N ALA A 12 -30.15 13.88 46.29
CA ALA A 12 -29.80 12.72 45.45
C ALA A 12 -30.21 11.42 46.15
N MET A 13 -30.61 10.40 45.38
CA MET A 13 -30.77 9.03 45.86
C MET A 13 -30.12 8.04 44.90
N SER A 14 -29.26 7.18 45.45
CA SER A 14 -28.61 6.10 44.72
C SER A 14 -29.45 4.84 44.75
N THR A 15 -29.48 4.08 43.67
CA THR A 15 -29.79 2.65 43.70
C THR A 15 -28.59 1.86 43.17
N VAL A 16 -28.27 0.77 43.88
CA VAL A 16 -27.12 -0.09 43.58
C VAL A 16 -27.56 -1.22 42.65
N VAL A 17 -26.65 -1.67 41.77
CA VAL A 17 -26.80 -2.92 41.02
C VAL A 17 -25.50 -3.72 41.20
N ASP A 18 -25.64 -4.99 41.57
CA ASP A 18 -24.51 -5.81 42.05
C ASP A 18 -23.46 -6.16 41.00
N ALA A 19 -22.19 -5.89 41.32
CA ALA A 19 -21.04 -6.44 40.62
C ALA A 19 -20.57 -7.74 41.31
N HIS A 20 -20.86 -8.90 40.70
CA HIS A 20 -20.42 -10.18 41.23
C HIS A 20 -18.88 -10.33 41.12
N PRO A 21 -18.17 -10.65 42.22
CA PRO A 21 -16.71 -10.71 42.22
C PRO A 21 -16.17 -12.03 41.66
N HIS A 22 -15.54 -11.99 40.48
CA HIS A 22 -14.75 -13.13 40.01
C HIS A 22 -13.46 -13.26 40.82
N ASN A 23 -13.36 -14.37 41.55
CA ASN A 23 -12.34 -14.62 42.55
C ASN A 23 -10.91 -14.63 41.96
N ALA A 24 -10.06 -13.69 42.38
CA ALA A 24 -8.70 -13.55 41.89
C ALA A 24 -7.79 -14.67 42.42
N ARG A 25 -7.76 -15.81 41.70
CA ARG A 25 -6.95 -16.97 42.08
C ARG A 25 -5.46 -16.68 41.87
N SER A 26 -4.76 -16.35 42.96
CA SER A 26 -3.33 -16.04 42.94
C SER A 26 -2.51 -17.20 42.37
N LYS A 27 -1.85 -16.93 41.24
CA LYS A 27 -0.67 -17.69 40.80
C LYS A 27 0.53 -16.79 41.10
N GLY A 28 1.45 -17.31 41.92
CA GLY A 28 2.55 -16.52 42.47
C GLY A 28 3.53 -16.01 41.41
N ASN A 29 4.33 -15.00 41.80
CA ASN A 29 5.40 -14.46 40.98
C ASN A 29 6.35 -15.57 40.50
N VAL A 30 6.36 -15.80 39.19
CA VAL A 30 7.51 -16.39 38.50
C VAL A 30 7.90 -15.40 37.41
N SER A 31 9.03 -14.72 37.62
CA SER A 31 9.63 -13.89 36.58
C SER A 31 10.04 -14.80 35.42
N ARG A 32 9.23 -14.83 34.36
CA ARG A 32 9.66 -15.38 33.09
C ARG A 32 10.57 -14.36 32.43
N HIS A 33 11.85 -14.42 32.78
CA HIS A 33 12.88 -13.94 31.88
C HIS A 33 12.65 -14.54 30.49
N VAL A 34 12.88 -13.74 29.45
CA VAL A 34 13.04 -14.29 28.10
C VAL A 34 14.38 -15.01 28.09
N ASP A 35 14.37 -16.29 28.46
CA ASP A 35 15.59 -17.10 28.54
C ASP A 35 16.33 -17.03 27.20
N LYS A 36 17.49 -16.37 27.21
CA LYS A 36 18.37 -16.23 26.05
C LYS A 36 18.64 -17.62 25.49
N ARG A 37 18.04 -17.93 24.33
CA ARG A 37 18.12 -19.26 23.73
C ARG A 37 19.57 -19.59 23.38
N ALA A 38 19.90 -20.88 23.44
CA ALA A 38 21.26 -21.31 23.22
C ALA A 38 21.66 -21.01 21.77
N ILE A 39 22.71 -20.21 21.61
CA ILE A 39 23.44 -20.13 20.34
C ILE A 39 24.04 -21.52 20.11
N ALA A 40 23.62 -22.18 19.03
CA ALA A 40 23.98 -23.57 18.79
C ALA A 40 25.45 -23.68 18.38
N THR A 41 26.23 -24.48 19.11
CA THR A 41 27.60 -24.82 18.72
C THR A 41 27.55 -25.81 17.56
N VAL A 42 28.03 -25.40 16.38
CA VAL A 42 28.06 -26.23 15.17
C VAL A 42 29.48 -26.32 14.63
N SER A 43 29.98 -27.53 14.38
CA SER A 43 31.34 -27.74 13.91
C SER A 43 31.59 -27.05 12.55
N GLY A 44 32.67 -26.29 12.44
CA GLY A 44 33.03 -25.52 11.24
C GLY A 44 32.27 -24.19 11.05
N TRP A 45 31.31 -23.87 11.91
CA TRP A 45 30.49 -22.66 11.84
C TRP A 45 30.59 -21.84 13.13
N THR A 46 30.77 -20.52 13.00
CA THR A 46 30.86 -19.57 14.11
C THR A 46 29.65 -18.65 14.09
N TYR A 47 29.05 -18.39 15.26
CA TYR A 47 27.94 -17.43 15.36
C TYR A 47 28.43 -16.01 15.05
N SER A 48 27.78 -15.36 14.08
CA SER A 48 28.12 -14.03 13.59
C SER A 48 27.35 -12.93 14.33
N GLY A 49 26.18 -13.25 14.88
CA GLY A 49 25.28 -12.32 15.59
C GLY A 49 23.84 -12.37 15.09
N CYS A 50 22.97 -11.61 15.75
CA CYS A 50 21.62 -11.33 15.29
C CYS A 50 21.66 -10.16 14.29
N TYR A 51 21.12 -10.34 13.09
CA TYR A 51 21.08 -9.30 12.05
C TYR A 51 19.64 -8.96 11.69
N GLY A 52 19.37 -7.68 11.37
CA GLY A 52 18.12 -7.29 10.73
C GLY A 52 18.02 -7.87 9.33
N ASP A 53 16.81 -8.16 8.88
CA ASP A 53 16.52 -8.55 7.49
C ASP A 53 15.47 -7.62 6.87
N ALA A 54 15.35 -7.64 5.54
CA ALA A 54 14.51 -6.73 4.77
C ALA A 54 14.03 -7.36 3.45
N TRP A 55 13.11 -6.67 2.75
CA TRP A 55 12.58 -7.11 1.46
C TRP A 55 13.66 -7.39 0.41
N ASN A 56 14.75 -6.62 0.41
CA ASN A 56 16.00 -7.01 -0.23
C ASN A 56 16.86 -7.73 0.82
N ARG A 57 16.84 -9.06 0.77
CA ARG A 57 17.31 -9.95 1.85
C ARG A 57 18.80 -9.77 2.18
N THR A 58 19.12 -9.81 3.47
CA THR A 58 20.47 -9.84 4.06
C THR A 58 21.32 -10.96 3.47
N LEU A 59 20.70 -12.13 3.31
CA LEU A 59 21.26 -13.31 2.65
C LEU A 59 20.28 -13.72 1.55
N ALA A 60 20.66 -13.56 0.29
CA ALA A 60 19.72 -13.60 -0.84
C ALA A 60 20.06 -14.64 -1.92
N ALA A 61 21.19 -15.33 -1.80
CA ALA A 61 21.69 -16.21 -2.86
C ALA A 61 20.99 -17.57 -2.92
N SER A 62 20.46 -18.08 -1.81
CA SER A 62 19.56 -19.24 -1.77
C SER A 62 18.78 -19.31 -0.46
N SER A 63 17.67 -20.03 -0.42
CA SER A 63 16.89 -20.24 0.80
C SER A 63 16.01 -21.49 0.74
N LYS A 64 15.62 -21.99 1.92
CA LYS A 64 14.57 -23.01 2.11
C LYS A 64 13.78 -22.79 3.39
N SER A 65 12.56 -23.33 3.44
CA SER A 65 11.79 -23.49 4.69
C SER A 65 11.65 -24.98 5.00
N ASP A 66 11.70 -25.36 6.28
CA ASP A 66 11.65 -26.75 6.73
C ASP A 66 11.02 -26.83 8.12
N ASP A 67 9.96 -27.62 8.30
CA ASP A 67 9.31 -27.71 9.61
C ASP A 67 10.10 -28.54 10.63
N ASN A 68 11.21 -29.16 10.20
CA ASN A 68 12.23 -29.73 11.09
C ASN A 68 13.49 -28.85 11.17
N MET A 69 13.39 -27.54 10.89
CA MET A 69 14.57 -26.65 10.89
C MET A 69 15.30 -26.67 12.23
N THR A 70 16.61 -26.83 12.14
CA THR A 70 17.60 -26.61 13.21
C THR A 70 18.75 -25.81 12.65
N VAL A 71 19.61 -25.24 13.51
CA VAL A 71 20.83 -24.56 13.06
C VAL A 71 21.69 -25.50 12.23
N GLN A 72 21.85 -26.75 12.66
CA GLN A 72 22.64 -27.76 11.94
C GLN A 72 22.05 -28.07 10.56
N LEU A 73 20.72 -28.11 10.41
CA LEU A 73 20.07 -28.34 9.11
C LEU A 73 20.28 -27.17 8.14
N CYS A 74 20.24 -25.92 8.64
CA CYS A 74 20.49 -24.75 7.82
C CYS A 74 21.97 -24.63 7.41
N THR A 75 22.90 -24.75 8.36
CA THR A 75 24.33 -24.67 8.07
C THR A 75 24.79 -25.78 7.12
N SER A 76 24.25 -27.00 7.26
CA SER A 76 24.53 -28.11 6.34
C SER A 76 24.03 -27.80 4.93
N TYR A 77 22.81 -27.29 4.79
CA TYR A 77 22.23 -26.88 3.51
C TYR A 77 23.05 -25.78 2.83
N CYS A 78 23.41 -24.70 3.53
CA CYS A 78 24.23 -23.63 2.96
C CYS A 78 25.65 -24.11 2.58
N SER A 79 26.30 -24.94 3.40
CA SER A 79 27.60 -25.52 3.04
C SER A 79 27.52 -26.47 1.84
N GLY A 80 26.43 -27.22 1.70
CA GLY A 80 26.19 -28.12 0.56
C GLY A 80 26.01 -27.37 -0.77
N LEU A 81 25.60 -26.10 -0.71
CA LEU A 81 25.52 -25.18 -1.85
C LEU A 81 26.78 -24.29 -2.01
N GLY A 82 27.81 -24.46 -1.16
CA GLY A 82 29.06 -23.70 -1.23
C GLY A 82 29.02 -22.30 -0.62
N TYR A 83 27.95 -21.95 0.10
CA TYR A 83 27.78 -20.64 0.75
C TYR A 83 28.48 -20.59 2.12
N THR A 84 29.10 -19.45 2.43
CA THR A 84 29.89 -19.25 3.67
C THR A 84 29.10 -18.60 4.81
N LEU A 85 27.87 -18.15 4.55
CA LEU A 85 26.91 -17.60 5.51
C LEU A 85 25.63 -18.44 5.51
N ALA A 86 25.07 -18.64 6.70
CA ALA A 86 23.78 -19.28 6.94
C ALA A 86 23.01 -18.48 7.98
N GLY A 87 21.80 -18.04 7.65
CA GLY A 87 20.95 -17.25 8.55
C GLY A 87 19.59 -17.92 8.72
N LEU A 88 19.13 -18.02 9.97
CA LEU A 88 17.85 -18.63 10.31
C LEU A 88 16.84 -17.57 10.71
N GLU A 89 15.63 -17.63 10.15
CA GLU A 89 14.52 -16.69 10.39
C GLU A 89 13.25 -17.44 10.81
N SER A 90 12.33 -16.74 11.47
CA SER A 90 10.92 -17.14 11.62
C SER A 90 10.67 -18.58 12.09
N LYS A 91 11.55 -19.16 12.94
CA LYS A 91 11.48 -20.54 13.47
C LYS A 91 11.79 -21.66 12.46
N ASN A 92 11.52 -21.48 11.17
CA ASN A 92 11.57 -22.56 10.17
C ASN A 92 12.26 -22.20 8.83
N GLN A 93 12.78 -20.98 8.68
CA GLN A 93 13.38 -20.50 7.43
C GLN A 93 14.91 -20.48 7.53
N CYS A 94 15.58 -20.76 6.41
CA CYS A 94 17.03 -20.76 6.27
C CYS A 94 17.43 -20.02 4.99
N PHE A 95 18.38 -19.11 5.09
CA PHE A 95 18.89 -18.28 4.02
C PHE A 95 20.42 -18.41 3.92
N CYS A 96 20.94 -18.44 2.71
CA CYS A 96 22.35 -18.68 2.42
C CYS A 96 22.93 -17.57 1.53
N ASP A 97 24.18 -17.21 1.79
CA ASP A 97 24.96 -16.32 0.91
C ASP A 97 26.46 -16.48 1.16
N SER A 98 27.29 -15.76 0.40
CA SER A 98 28.72 -15.59 0.72
C SER A 98 29.07 -14.15 1.11
N GLN A 99 28.07 -13.26 1.17
CA GLN A 99 28.19 -11.87 1.62
C GLN A 99 26.86 -11.39 2.21
N ILE A 100 26.90 -10.40 3.09
CA ILE A 100 25.71 -9.68 3.58
C ILE A 100 25.31 -8.62 2.55
N ARG A 101 24.02 -8.50 2.22
CA ARG A 101 23.49 -7.65 1.13
C ARG A 101 22.50 -6.58 1.61
N GLY A 102 22.35 -5.54 0.77
CA GLY A 102 21.40 -4.45 0.98
C GLY A 102 21.79 -3.48 2.08
N THR A 103 20.82 -2.72 2.60
CA THR A 103 20.96 -1.92 3.82
C THR A 103 20.94 -2.76 5.10
N ALA A 104 20.66 -4.05 4.98
CA ALA A 104 20.50 -4.99 6.07
C ALA A 104 21.86 -5.60 6.49
N GLY A 105 22.68 -4.80 7.17
CA GLY A 105 23.91 -5.26 7.86
C GLY A 105 23.91 -4.98 9.36
N THR A 106 22.86 -4.31 9.86
CA THR A 106 22.73 -3.88 11.25
C THR A 106 22.62 -5.06 12.20
N LYS A 107 23.53 -5.13 13.18
CA LYS A 107 23.42 -6.07 14.30
C LYS A 107 22.38 -5.61 15.31
N TYR A 108 21.62 -6.57 15.82
CA TYR A 108 20.62 -6.42 16.87
C TYR A 108 21.04 -7.17 18.13
N ALA A 109 20.27 -7.04 19.21
CA ALA A 109 20.51 -7.85 20.41
C ALA A 109 20.13 -9.31 20.16
N ASP A 110 20.85 -10.26 20.75
CA ASP A 110 20.56 -11.70 20.58
C ASP A 110 19.15 -12.10 21.07
N SER A 111 18.53 -11.27 21.93
CA SER A 111 17.13 -11.37 22.33
C SER A 111 16.15 -11.27 21.15
N ASP A 112 16.51 -10.52 20.12
CA ASP A 112 15.65 -10.23 18.97
C ASP A 112 15.66 -11.40 17.97
N CYS A 113 16.65 -12.29 18.12
CA CYS A 113 16.79 -13.56 17.39
C CYS A 113 16.45 -14.79 18.26
N SER A 114 15.55 -14.64 19.23
CA SER A 114 15.24 -15.69 20.24
C SER A 114 14.12 -16.66 19.87
N TYR A 115 13.59 -16.65 18.64
CA TYR A 115 12.56 -17.60 18.23
C TYR A 115 13.10 -19.03 18.24
N GLN A 116 12.30 -19.96 18.76
CA GLN A 116 12.65 -21.37 18.86
C GLN A 116 12.68 -22.02 17.46
N CYS A 117 13.73 -22.76 17.14
CA CYS A 117 13.74 -23.59 15.92
C CYS A 117 12.64 -24.65 15.98
N LYS A 118 11.88 -24.86 14.89
CA LYS A 118 10.79 -25.86 14.88
C LYS A 118 11.29 -27.29 15.14
N GLY A 119 12.47 -27.65 14.64
CA GLY A 119 13.09 -28.96 14.83
C GLY A 119 13.88 -29.13 16.14
N ASP A 120 14.20 -28.04 16.85
CA ASP A 120 14.86 -28.08 18.17
C ASP A 120 14.57 -26.79 18.96
N THR A 121 13.65 -26.87 19.91
CA THR A 121 13.18 -25.70 20.68
C THR A 121 14.19 -25.15 21.69
N SER A 122 15.36 -25.80 21.85
CA SER A 122 16.49 -25.25 22.60
C SER A 122 17.29 -24.20 21.81
N GLN A 123 17.23 -24.25 20.48
CA GLN A 123 18.05 -23.45 19.57
C GLN A 123 17.34 -22.15 19.10
N ALA A 124 18.16 -21.16 18.76
CA ALA A 124 17.75 -19.87 18.19
C ALA A 124 17.64 -19.89 16.64
N CYS A 125 16.43 -19.66 16.13
CA CYS A 125 16.07 -19.53 14.71
C CYS A 125 15.43 -18.16 14.41
N GLY A 126 16.17 -17.10 14.69
CA GLY A 126 15.87 -15.72 14.29
C GLY A 126 14.68 -15.10 15.03
N GLY A 127 13.98 -14.24 14.31
CA GLY A 127 12.82 -13.49 14.77
C GLY A 127 12.10 -12.85 13.59
N ASN A 128 11.10 -12.02 13.83
CA ASN A 128 10.41 -11.28 12.78
C ASN A 128 11.37 -10.27 12.11
N TRP A 129 11.74 -10.49 10.85
CA TRP A 129 12.78 -9.73 10.14
C TRP A 129 14.13 -9.73 10.89
N ARG A 130 14.49 -10.87 11.49
CA ARG A 130 15.73 -11.06 12.28
C ARG A 130 16.36 -12.42 11.98
N LEU A 131 17.61 -12.42 11.55
CA LEU A 131 18.39 -13.61 11.21
C LEU A 131 19.40 -13.95 12.32
N THR A 132 19.32 -15.17 12.86
CA THR A 132 20.44 -15.77 13.61
C THR A 132 21.49 -16.20 12.59
N VAL A 133 22.53 -15.39 12.37
CA VAL A 133 23.54 -15.63 11.32
C VAL A 133 24.76 -16.37 11.87
N TYR A 134 25.17 -17.40 11.16
CA TYR A 134 26.43 -18.13 11.33
C TYR A 134 27.31 -17.92 10.08
N ASN A 135 28.64 -17.95 10.26
CA ASN A 135 29.62 -17.88 9.19
C ASN A 135 30.64 -19.02 9.28
N THR A 136 31.27 -19.40 8.18
CA THR A 136 32.38 -20.37 8.17
C THR A 136 33.72 -19.66 8.31
N THR A 137 34.54 -20.03 9.29
CA THR A 137 35.88 -19.49 9.52
C THR A 137 36.94 -20.13 8.60
N LYS A 138 36.74 -20.02 7.28
CA LYS A 138 37.69 -20.58 6.30
C LYS A 138 38.77 -19.57 5.90
N SER A 139 39.87 -19.59 6.63
CA SER A 139 41.11 -18.92 6.25
C SER A 139 41.60 -19.39 4.87
N SER A 140 42.22 -18.50 4.10
CA SER A 140 42.70 -18.76 2.75
C SER A 140 43.98 -19.62 2.76
N SER A 141 43.82 -20.93 2.58
CA SER A 141 44.93 -21.85 2.32
C SER A 141 44.62 -22.82 1.17
N THR A 142 45.58 -22.93 0.25
CA THR A 142 45.54 -23.86 -0.89
C THR A 142 46.33 -25.12 -0.55
N SER A 143 45.66 -26.26 -0.40
CA SER A 143 46.33 -27.57 -0.40
C SER A 143 45.38 -28.73 -0.73
N THR A 144 45.96 -29.78 -1.30
CA THR A 144 45.27 -30.97 -1.83
C THR A 144 44.90 -31.97 -0.73
N SER A 145 43.91 -32.82 -1.03
CA SER A 145 43.41 -33.93 -0.21
C SER A 145 44.46 -34.80 0.49
N SER A 146 44.12 -35.27 1.68
CA SER A 146 44.56 -36.58 2.22
C SER A 146 43.51 -37.11 3.20
N SER A 147 43.24 -38.42 3.15
CA SER A 147 42.20 -39.08 3.94
C SER A 147 42.75 -40.21 4.81
N LYS A 148 42.18 -40.34 6.02
CA LYS A 148 42.26 -41.45 7.01
C LYS A 148 41.31 -41.05 8.15
N THR A 149 40.50 -41.93 8.76
CA THR A 149 40.34 -43.39 8.63
C THR A 149 38.84 -43.73 8.72
N SER A 150 38.39 -44.78 8.05
CA SER A 150 37.05 -45.35 8.23
C SER A 150 37.14 -46.73 8.90
N THR A 151 36.25 -47.00 9.85
CA THR A 151 36.07 -48.35 10.43
C THR A 151 35.00 -49.07 9.63
N THR A 152 35.39 -50.13 8.91
CA THR A 152 34.53 -50.85 7.98
C THR A 152 33.76 -52.00 8.66
N LEU A 153 32.53 -52.25 8.24
CA LEU A 153 31.92 -53.59 8.29
C LEU A 153 31.56 -54.06 6.88
N THR A 154 31.83 -55.35 6.66
CA THR A 154 31.91 -56.08 5.38
C THR A 154 30.65 -56.11 4.53
N SER A 155 30.83 -56.05 3.20
CA SER A 155 30.33 -57.10 2.30
C SER A 155 31.17 -57.19 1.01
N THR A 156 31.20 -58.39 0.41
CA THR A 156 31.88 -58.79 -0.85
C THR A 156 31.18 -58.19 -2.09
N SER A 157 31.73 -58.13 -3.32
CA SER A 157 32.85 -58.85 -3.97
C SER A 157 33.37 -58.16 -5.26
N THR A 158 34.56 -58.58 -5.74
CA THR A 158 35.07 -58.65 -7.15
C THR A 158 34.71 -57.57 -8.20
N SER A 159 35.63 -57.06 -9.05
CA SER A 159 37.08 -57.29 -9.22
C SER A 159 37.71 -56.39 -10.33
N LYS A 160 39.02 -56.09 -10.23
CA LYS A 160 39.99 -55.81 -11.35
C LYS A 160 39.73 -54.53 -12.19
N ALA A 161 40.46 -53.40 -12.03
CA ALA A 161 41.84 -53.09 -12.46
C ALA A 161 42.03 -53.04 -14.01
N ALA A 162 42.75 -52.11 -14.64
CA ALA A 162 43.48 -50.88 -14.25
C ALA A 162 43.57 -49.93 -15.50
N THR A 163 44.16 -48.71 -15.52
CA THR A 163 45.61 -48.38 -15.54
C THR A 163 45.81 -46.84 -15.68
N SER A 164 47.05 -46.35 -15.52
CA SER A 164 47.52 -44.95 -15.64
C SER A 164 47.30 -44.31 -17.05
N THR A 165 47.52 -43.00 -17.28
CA THR A 165 48.86 -42.34 -17.35
C THR A 165 48.76 -40.79 -17.39
N SER A 166 49.88 -40.09 -17.15
CA SER A 166 50.09 -38.64 -17.34
C SER A 166 50.00 -38.22 -18.82
N THR A 167 50.16 -36.96 -19.27
CA THR A 167 50.80 -35.72 -18.74
C THR A 167 50.09 -34.49 -19.40
N SER A 168 50.45 -33.20 -19.39
CA SER A 168 51.66 -32.42 -19.02
C SER A 168 51.30 -30.92 -18.81
N LYS A 169 52.23 -30.12 -18.25
CA LYS A 169 52.11 -28.66 -18.02
C LYS A 169 52.67 -27.85 -19.20
N ALA A 170 52.05 -26.71 -19.51
CA ALA A 170 52.67 -25.62 -20.29
C ALA A 170 52.34 -24.26 -19.64
N THR A 171 53.19 -23.24 -19.82
CA THR A 171 53.04 -21.92 -19.20
C THR A 171 53.71 -20.85 -20.08
N THR A 172 53.01 -19.75 -20.36
CA THR A 172 53.55 -18.61 -21.12
C THR A 172 52.98 -17.29 -20.60
N SER A 173 53.83 -16.43 -20.02
CA SER A 173 53.65 -14.97 -20.05
C SER A 173 54.26 -14.47 -21.38
N THR A 174 53.94 -13.31 -21.96
CA THR A 174 53.72 -11.95 -21.45
C THR A 174 52.98 -11.17 -22.59
N THR A 175 52.40 -9.98 -22.47
CA THR A 175 53.01 -8.64 -22.27
C THR A 175 51.91 -7.57 -22.10
N THR A 176 52.23 -6.48 -21.41
CA THR A 176 51.39 -5.28 -21.29
C THR A 176 51.52 -4.35 -22.51
N SER A 177 50.41 -3.82 -23.04
CA SER A 177 50.45 -2.67 -23.96
C SER A 177 49.26 -1.72 -23.70
N LYS A 178 49.56 -0.56 -23.10
CA LYS A 178 48.59 0.54 -22.89
C LYS A 178 48.58 1.44 -24.12
N ALA A 179 47.57 1.30 -24.97
CA ALA A 179 47.26 2.26 -26.02
C ALA A 179 45.96 2.98 -25.68
N ALA A 180 46.01 4.30 -25.53
CA ALA A 180 44.84 5.15 -25.33
C ALA A 180 44.72 6.11 -26.51
N THR A 181 43.62 6.00 -27.26
CA THR A 181 43.27 6.96 -28.32
C THR A 181 41.87 7.49 -28.03
N THR A 182 41.71 8.80 -28.20
CA THR A 182 40.60 9.60 -27.69
C THR A 182 39.22 9.26 -28.26
N SER A 183 38.32 8.96 -27.33
CA SER A 183 37.01 9.63 -27.17
C SER A 183 36.09 9.76 -28.40
N SER A 184 35.04 8.94 -28.41
CA SER A 184 33.68 9.48 -28.55
C SER A 184 33.09 9.66 -27.15
N VAL A 185 32.85 10.90 -26.71
CA VAL A 185 32.12 11.14 -25.45
C VAL A 185 30.69 10.62 -25.63
N ALA A 186 30.28 9.66 -24.81
CA ALA A 186 28.91 9.18 -24.75
C ALA A 186 27.99 10.29 -24.22
N THR A 187 27.45 11.13 -25.12
CA THR A 187 26.55 12.21 -24.72
C THR A 187 25.29 11.63 -24.12
N TYR A 188 25.15 11.79 -22.81
CA TYR A 188 23.92 11.47 -22.08
C TYR A 188 22.86 12.53 -22.38
N TYR A 189 21.71 12.11 -22.91
CA TYR A 189 20.62 13.02 -23.27
C TYR A 189 19.55 13.16 -22.19
N GLY A 190 19.64 12.40 -21.10
CA GLY A 190 18.75 12.48 -19.93
C GLY A 190 17.91 11.24 -19.74
N CYS A 191 17.11 11.25 -18.66
CA CYS A 191 16.15 10.21 -18.36
C CYS A 191 14.88 10.38 -19.21
N TYR A 192 14.38 9.31 -19.82
CA TYR A 192 13.14 9.32 -20.61
C TYR A 192 12.17 8.22 -20.16
N ALA A 193 10.87 8.52 -20.16
CA ALA A 193 9.82 7.54 -19.90
C ALA A 193 9.63 6.60 -21.09
N ASP A 194 9.88 5.31 -20.87
CA ASP A 194 9.78 4.23 -21.85
C ASP A 194 8.68 3.25 -21.43
N GLN A 195 7.47 3.52 -21.92
CA GLN A 195 6.32 2.65 -21.71
C GLN A 195 6.44 1.44 -22.64
N SER A 196 6.04 0.26 -22.17
CA SER A 196 6.40 -1.01 -22.80
C SER A 196 5.79 -1.26 -24.19
N SER A 197 4.78 -0.47 -24.60
CA SER A 197 4.23 -0.47 -25.95
C SER A 197 3.64 0.91 -26.31
N PRO A 198 4.04 1.54 -27.44
CA PRO A 198 5.27 1.27 -28.18
C PRO A 198 6.51 1.72 -27.39
N ARG A 199 7.60 0.93 -27.44
CA ARG A 199 8.89 1.33 -26.86
C ARG A 199 9.42 2.60 -27.51
N LEU A 200 10.00 3.48 -26.70
CA LEU A 200 10.53 4.78 -27.12
C LEU A 200 11.73 4.65 -28.07
N LEU A 201 12.53 3.60 -27.91
CA LEU A 201 13.58 3.18 -28.84
C LEU A 201 13.19 1.80 -29.40
N SER A 202 12.57 1.80 -30.59
CA SER A 202 11.87 0.64 -31.17
C SER A 202 12.68 -0.19 -32.17
N GLY A 203 13.99 0.02 -32.24
CA GLY A 203 14.92 -0.74 -33.09
C GLY A 203 15.40 -2.04 -32.46
N ALA A 204 16.64 -2.43 -32.79
CA ALA A 204 17.29 -3.59 -32.18
C ALA A 204 17.34 -3.47 -30.64
N ASN A 205 17.30 -4.60 -29.96
CA ASN A 205 17.37 -4.67 -28.49
C ASN A 205 18.09 -5.96 -28.04
N THR A 206 18.57 -5.97 -26.81
CA THR A 206 19.22 -7.13 -26.18
C THR A 206 19.23 -7.00 -24.65
N GLU A 207 19.51 -8.09 -23.95
CA GLU A 207 19.78 -8.09 -22.51
C GLU A 207 21.15 -8.70 -22.20
N SER A 208 21.77 -8.27 -21.10
CA SER A 208 23.02 -8.88 -20.62
C SER A 208 23.18 -8.76 -19.10
N THR A 209 23.77 -9.79 -18.49
CA THR A 209 24.32 -9.72 -17.12
C THR A 209 25.58 -8.85 -17.02
N SER A 210 26.17 -8.46 -18.15
CA SER A 210 27.31 -7.53 -18.26
C SER A 210 26.91 -6.20 -18.91
N MET A 211 25.64 -5.78 -18.75
CA MET A 211 25.14 -4.55 -19.38
C MET A 211 25.77 -3.31 -18.73
N THR A 212 26.14 -2.34 -19.57
CA THR A 212 26.52 -0.98 -19.18
C THR A 212 26.06 -0.03 -20.30
N PRO A 213 26.02 1.30 -20.10
CA PRO A 213 25.73 2.26 -21.16
C PRO A 213 26.66 2.07 -22.37
N SER A 214 27.96 1.91 -22.12
CA SER A 214 28.96 1.66 -23.16
C SER A 214 28.70 0.34 -23.90
N THR A 215 28.38 -0.75 -23.19
CA THR A 215 28.02 -2.05 -23.80
C THR A 215 26.82 -1.89 -24.75
N CYS A 216 25.79 -1.16 -24.31
CA CYS A 216 24.60 -0.90 -25.11
C CYS A 216 24.88 0.00 -26.31
N GLN A 217 25.68 1.06 -26.15
CA GLN A 217 26.09 1.93 -27.25
C GLN A 217 26.87 1.18 -28.32
N THR A 218 27.81 0.30 -27.93
CA THR A 218 28.55 -0.56 -28.87
C THR A 218 27.63 -1.54 -29.60
N PHE A 219 26.64 -2.10 -28.91
CA PHE A 219 25.61 -2.95 -29.55
C PHE A 219 24.78 -2.17 -30.57
N CYS A 220 24.28 -0.99 -30.21
CA CYS A 220 23.43 -0.18 -31.09
C CYS A 220 24.19 0.39 -32.30
N SER A 221 25.41 0.90 -32.11
CA SER A 221 26.23 1.40 -33.22
C SER A 221 26.66 0.28 -34.17
N GLY A 222 27.00 -0.90 -33.62
CA GLY A 222 27.24 -2.13 -34.39
C GLY A 222 26.01 -2.69 -35.12
N LYS A 223 24.82 -2.10 -34.90
CA LYS A 223 23.57 -2.38 -35.61
C LYS A 223 23.07 -1.19 -36.45
N GLY A 224 23.87 -0.12 -36.58
CA GLY A 224 23.54 1.05 -37.41
C GLY A 224 22.58 2.06 -36.77
N TYR A 225 22.42 2.03 -35.44
CA TYR A 225 21.56 2.97 -34.70
C TYR A 225 22.37 4.11 -34.04
N SER A 226 21.82 5.33 -34.05
CA SER A 226 22.46 6.52 -33.47
C SER A 226 22.15 6.76 -31.98
N LEU A 227 21.10 6.11 -31.47
CA LEU A 227 20.68 6.16 -30.06
C LEU A 227 20.75 4.78 -29.41
N ALA A 228 21.15 4.77 -28.15
CA ALA A 228 21.15 3.62 -27.27
C ALA A 228 20.54 4.00 -25.92
N GLY A 229 19.55 3.24 -25.46
CA GLY A 229 18.92 3.42 -24.15
C GLY A 229 19.07 2.17 -23.31
N VAL A 230 19.58 2.32 -22.09
CA VAL A 230 19.66 1.22 -21.11
C VAL A 230 18.52 1.30 -20.11
N SER A 231 17.91 0.14 -19.82
CA SER A 231 16.77 0.00 -18.92
C SER A 231 16.91 -1.19 -17.96
N TYR A 232 16.18 -1.14 -16.86
CA TYR A 232 16.02 -2.21 -15.87
C TYR A 232 17.32 -2.90 -15.44
N GLY A 233 18.43 -2.15 -15.37
CA GLY A 233 19.77 -2.65 -15.02
C GLY A 233 20.48 -3.49 -16.10
N LYS A 234 19.73 -4.26 -16.90
CA LYS A 234 20.26 -5.31 -17.80
C LYS A 234 19.89 -5.16 -19.28
N GLN A 235 18.94 -4.29 -19.62
CA GLN A 235 18.33 -4.21 -20.95
C GLN A 235 18.95 -3.08 -21.78
N CYS A 236 18.97 -3.26 -23.10
CA CYS A 236 19.44 -2.29 -24.08
C CYS A 236 18.47 -2.20 -25.26
N TYR A 237 18.12 -0.98 -25.65
CA TYR A 237 17.20 -0.66 -26.74
C TYR A 237 17.82 0.40 -27.66
N CYS A 238 17.70 0.21 -28.98
CA CYS A 238 18.32 1.06 -29.99
C CYS A 238 17.29 1.86 -30.81
N GLY A 239 17.68 3.02 -31.32
CA GLY A 239 16.81 3.83 -32.18
C GLY A 239 17.58 4.91 -32.95
N ASN A 240 16.86 5.65 -33.80
CA ASN A 240 17.43 6.75 -34.61
C ASN A 240 16.75 8.11 -34.37
N SER A 241 15.64 8.11 -33.63
CA SER A 241 14.87 9.29 -33.23
C SER A 241 14.31 9.08 -31.83
N ILE A 242 13.89 10.16 -31.17
CA ILE A 242 13.25 10.09 -29.85
C ILE A 242 12.18 11.17 -29.69
N ASP A 243 11.09 10.82 -29.01
CA ASP A 243 10.06 11.76 -28.57
C ASP A 243 10.59 12.58 -27.38
N SER A 244 10.87 13.87 -27.62
CA SER A 244 11.36 14.78 -26.58
C SER A 244 10.34 15.05 -25.47
N THR A 245 9.04 14.81 -25.70
CA THR A 245 8.00 14.98 -24.66
C THR A 245 8.07 13.90 -23.58
N LYS A 246 8.74 12.78 -23.84
CA LYS A 246 9.01 11.72 -22.85
C LYS A 246 10.19 12.02 -21.94
N LYS A 247 10.98 13.07 -22.21
CA LYS A 247 12.11 13.45 -21.35
C LYS A 247 11.62 13.89 -19.98
N GLN A 248 12.20 13.31 -18.94
CA GLN A 248 11.85 13.59 -17.55
C GLN A 248 12.60 14.82 -17.04
N SER A 249 11.98 15.54 -16.11
CA SER A 249 12.61 16.62 -15.33
C SER A 249 13.45 16.11 -14.15
N SER A 250 13.42 14.80 -13.88
CA SER A 250 14.16 14.15 -12.80
C SER A 250 14.82 12.85 -13.25
N GLU A 251 16.01 12.60 -12.72
CA GLU A 251 16.80 11.40 -12.94
C GLU A 251 16.38 10.22 -12.03
N THR A 252 15.47 10.43 -11.06
CA THR A 252 15.06 9.39 -10.10
C THR A 252 14.52 8.12 -10.77
N GLY A 253 13.81 8.24 -11.89
CA GLY A 253 13.31 7.10 -12.67
C GLY A 253 14.42 6.26 -13.32
N CYS A 254 15.57 6.87 -13.60
CA CYS A 254 16.72 6.24 -14.27
C CYS A 254 17.87 5.91 -13.30
N SER A 255 17.53 5.42 -12.12
CA SER A 255 18.45 5.25 -10.99
C SER A 255 18.97 3.82 -10.79
N TYR A 256 18.52 2.84 -11.58
CA TYR A 256 18.89 1.42 -11.41
C TYR A 256 20.38 1.21 -11.71
N ALA A 257 21.04 0.37 -10.90
CA ALA A 257 22.43 -0.01 -11.12
C ALA A 257 22.57 -0.94 -12.35
N CYS A 258 23.58 -0.70 -13.17
CA CYS A 258 23.88 -1.58 -14.31
C CYS A 258 24.43 -2.94 -13.85
N THR A 259 23.99 -4.04 -14.47
CA THR A 259 24.44 -5.39 -14.11
C THR A 259 25.93 -5.61 -14.33
N GLY A 260 26.51 -5.04 -15.39
CA GLY A 260 27.94 -5.10 -15.68
C GLY A 260 28.81 -4.10 -14.90
N ASN A 261 28.22 -3.08 -14.25
CA ASN A 261 28.93 -2.14 -13.39
C ASN A 261 27.94 -1.37 -12.49
N SER A 262 27.86 -1.72 -11.22
CA SER A 262 26.88 -1.14 -10.28
C SER A 262 27.08 0.35 -9.97
N ALA A 263 28.23 0.93 -10.31
CA ALA A 263 28.47 2.37 -10.20
C ALA A 263 27.83 3.17 -11.36
N LEU A 264 27.40 2.51 -12.44
CA LEU A 264 26.74 3.13 -13.59
C LEU A 264 25.21 2.96 -13.51
N LYS A 265 24.49 3.83 -14.23
CA LYS A 265 23.02 3.85 -14.27
C LYS A 265 22.47 3.25 -15.57
N CYS A 266 21.47 2.39 -15.42
CA CYS A 266 20.83 1.62 -16.49
C CYS A 266 19.30 1.67 -16.35
N GLY A 267 18.75 2.88 -16.35
CA GLY A 267 17.33 3.19 -16.44
C GLY A 267 16.52 2.77 -15.21
N GLY A 268 15.33 2.26 -15.47
CA GLY A 268 14.37 1.74 -14.48
C GLY A 268 13.18 1.09 -15.18
N PHE A 269 12.23 0.54 -14.42
CA PHE A 269 11.15 -0.30 -14.95
C PHE A 269 10.41 0.26 -16.19
N TYR A 270 10.16 1.57 -16.21
CA TYR A 270 9.58 2.31 -17.35
C TYR A 270 10.46 3.50 -17.78
N TYR A 271 11.78 3.39 -17.66
CA TYR A 271 12.68 4.51 -17.96
C TYR A 271 13.99 4.08 -18.64
N LEU A 272 14.43 4.85 -19.63
CA LEU A 272 15.72 4.71 -20.31
C LEU A 272 16.66 5.84 -19.88
N ASN A 273 17.89 5.53 -19.44
CA ASN A 273 18.99 6.48 -19.62
C ASN A 273 19.35 6.45 -21.12
N VAL A 274 19.14 7.55 -21.85
CA VAL A 274 19.38 7.60 -23.30
C VAL A 274 20.71 8.28 -23.62
N TYR A 275 21.49 7.65 -24.52
CA TYR A 275 22.79 8.10 -24.98
C TYR A 275 22.82 8.16 -26.52
N SER A 276 23.56 9.11 -27.08
CA SER A 276 23.84 9.18 -28.52
C SER A 276 25.28 8.79 -28.82
N SER A 277 25.52 8.19 -29.99
CA SER A 277 26.85 7.96 -30.56
C SER A 277 27.30 9.06 -31.54
N SER A 278 26.38 9.92 -31.99
CA SER A 278 26.60 10.96 -33.03
C SER A 278 26.57 12.40 -32.51
N GLY A 279 26.14 12.63 -31.27
CA GLY A 279 26.03 13.98 -30.68
C GLY A 279 24.92 14.85 -31.30
N THR A 280 24.06 14.26 -32.14
CA THR A 280 22.90 14.91 -32.76
C THR A 280 21.73 13.93 -32.80
N ILE A 281 20.52 14.43 -32.54
CA ILE A 281 19.30 13.63 -32.41
C ILE A 281 18.22 14.17 -33.36
N ALA A 282 17.58 13.27 -34.10
CA ALA A 282 16.34 13.57 -34.82
C ALA A 282 15.16 13.56 -33.83
N ILE A 283 14.58 14.73 -33.57
CA ILE A 283 13.41 14.90 -32.71
C ILE A 283 12.14 14.87 -33.57
N THR A 284 11.17 14.03 -33.21
CA THR A 284 9.86 13.97 -33.85
C THR A 284 8.80 14.71 -33.02
N SER A 285 8.26 15.80 -33.56
CA SER A 285 7.16 16.57 -32.95
C SER A 285 5.91 16.50 -33.83
N SER A 286 4.92 15.72 -33.42
CA SER A 286 3.75 15.41 -34.25
C SER A 286 2.52 16.24 -33.89
N SER A 287 2.32 17.37 -34.58
CA SER A 287 1.04 18.08 -34.59
C SER A 287 0.01 17.29 -35.41
N ALA A 288 -1.13 16.93 -34.82
CA ALA A 288 -2.16 16.14 -35.51
C ALA A 288 -2.92 16.97 -36.56
N ALA A 289 -2.64 16.73 -37.84
CA ALA A 289 -3.42 17.28 -38.96
C ALA A 289 -4.57 16.32 -39.30
N SER A 290 -5.81 16.72 -38.99
CA SER A 290 -7.01 15.90 -39.23
C SER A 290 -7.42 15.88 -40.70
N THR A 291 -7.03 14.85 -41.45
CA THR A 291 -7.56 14.58 -42.80
C THR A 291 -8.86 13.78 -42.73
N THR A 292 -10.01 14.45 -42.81
CA THR A 292 -11.32 13.83 -43.01
C THR A 292 -11.82 14.08 -44.44
N SER A 293 -11.88 13.03 -45.25
CA SER A 293 -12.44 13.09 -46.61
C SER A 293 -13.97 13.27 -46.54
N ALA A 294 -14.47 14.44 -46.92
CA ALA A 294 -15.90 14.70 -46.99
C ALA A 294 -16.50 14.18 -48.31
N SER A 295 -17.51 13.30 -48.22
CA SER A 295 -18.38 13.00 -49.36
C SER A 295 -19.43 14.10 -49.54
N SER A 296 -19.80 14.40 -50.78
CA SER A 296 -20.60 15.57 -51.13
C SER A 296 -22.11 15.32 -51.13
N THR A 297 -22.86 16.16 -50.43
CA THR A 297 -24.26 16.50 -50.78
C THR A 297 -24.54 17.96 -50.47
N SER A 298 -25.25 18.64 -51.37
CA SER A 298 -25.46 20.08 -51.34
C SER A 298 -26.88 20.47 -50.93
N LYS A 299 -27.02 21.57 -50.18
CA LYS A 299 -28.01 22.63 -50.52
C LYS A 299 -27.72 23.96 -49.82
N SER A 300 -28.11 25.02 -50.51
CA SER A 300 -27.93 26.43 -50.15
C SER A 300 -28.97 26.93 -49.14
N SER A 301 -28.61 27.92 -48.31
CA SER A 301 -29.37 29.18 -48.26
C SER A 301 -28.65 30.33 -47.51
N SER A 302 -28.85 31.54 -48.04
CA SER A 302 -28.93 32.85 -47.34
C SER A 302 -27.83 33.29 -46.36
N THR A 303 -26.96 34.16 -46.88
CA THR A 303 -26.18 35.19 -46.15
C THR A 303 -27.06 36.19 -45.39
N THR A 304 -26.60 36.67 -44.23
CA THR A 304 -26.87 38.03 -43.72
C THR A 304 -25.62 38.64 -43.07
N THR A 305 -25.47 39.96 -43.13
CA THR A 305 -24.22 40.68 -42.84
C THR A 305 -24.33 41.76 -41.77
N SER A 306 -23.46 41.72 -40.77
CA SER A 306 -22.94 42.89 -40.04
C SER A 306 -21.64 42.49 -39.32
N LYS A 307 -20.47 42.94 -39.78
CA LYS A 307 -19.84 44.26 -39.60
C LYS A 307 -19.27 44.44 -38.19
N ALA A 308 -17.95 44.34 -38.09
CA ALA A 308 -17.17 44.61 -36.89
C ALA A 308 -17.06 46.13 -36.58
N SER A 309 -16.72 46.44 -35.34
CA SER A 309 -16.11 47.72 -34.96
C SER A 309 -15.17 47.52 -33.76
N SER A 310 -14.05 48.24 -33.76
CA SER A 310 -13.32 48.57 -32.52
C SER A 310 -14.16 49.54 -31.66
N THR A 311 -13.84 49.89 -30.43
CA THR A 311 -12.58 49.84 -29.65
C THR A 311 -12.98 49.62 -28.16
N THR A 312 -12.14 49.48 -27.12
CA THR A 312 -11.02 50.33 -26.67
C THR A 312 -10.27 49.60 -25.55
N SER A 313 -8.95 49.77 -25.46
CA SER A 313 -8.16 49.24 -24.33
C SER A 313 -8.23 50.17 -23.11
N SER A 314 -8.57 49.65 -21.93
CA SER A 314 -8.50 50.37 -20.65
C SER A 314 -7.47 49.72 -19.71
N SER A 315 -6.27 50.29 -19.67
CA SER A 315 -5.20 49.86 -18.76
C SER A 315 -5.48 50.34 -17.33
N PHE A 316 -5.86 49.42 -16.43
CA PHE A 316 -5.91 49.69 -14.99
C PHE A 316 -4.64 49.22 -14.30
N SER A 317 -3.84 50.17 -13.82
CA SER A 317 -2.72 49.90 -12.91
C SER A 317 -3.25 49.44 -11.55
N ALA A 318 -3.12 48.16 -11.24
CA ALA A 318 -3.41 47.64 -9.90
C ALA A 318 -2.33 48.13 -8.92
N SER A 319 -2.73 48.82 -7.86
CA SER A 319 -1.83 49.27 -6.80
C SER A 319 -1.35 48.07 -5.97
N THR A 320 -0.03 47.99 -5.74
CA THR A 320 0.59 46.93 -4.95
C THR A 320 0.40 47.16 -3.44
N SER A 321 -0.77 46.78 -2.92
CA SER A 321 -0.91 46.49 -1.49
C SER A 321 -0.19 45.19 -1.16
N ALA A 322 1.02 45.31 -0.61
CA ALA A 322 1.90 44.17 -0.32
C ALA A 322 1.44 43.40 0.93
N THR A 323 0.44 42.53 0.78
CA THR A 323 0.19 41.46 1.75
C THR A 323 1.34 40.45 1.68
N THR A 324 2.12 40.31 2.75
CA THR A 324 3.30 39.44 2.79
C THR A 324 2.93 37.96 2.80
N THR A 325 2.68 37.38 1.62
CA THR A 325 2.64 35.92 1.44
C THR A 325 4.06 35.35 1.52
N SER A 326 4.38 34.71 2.64
CA SER A 326 5.63 33.98 2.81
C SER A 326 5.63 32.73 1.92
N ALA A 327 6.19 32.84 0.71
CA ALA A 327 6.31 31.70 -0.22
C ALA A 327 7.01 30.47 0.40
N ALA A 328 7.85 30.68 1.42
CA ALA A 328 8.47 29.63 2.22
C ALA A 328 7.50 28.79 3.08
N ALA A 329 6.26 29.25 3.33
CA ALA A 329 5.23 28.53 4.08
C ALA A 329 4.31 27.67 3.20
N ALA A 330 4.27 27.94 1.89
CA ALA A 330 3.59 27.08 0.93
C ALA A 330 4.36 25.77 0.76
N ALA A 331 3.65 24.64 0.73
CA ALA A 331 4.26 23.32 0.54
C ALA A 331 3.91 22.68 -0.81
N GLY A 332 2.68 22.88 -1.30
CA GLY A 332 2.29 22.41 -2.62
C GLY A 332 0.90 22.88 -3.06
N SER A 333 0.65 22.74 -4.35
CA SER A 333 -0.67 22.87 -4.96
C SER A 333 -0.80 21.93 -6.16
N SER A 334 -1.97 21.32 -6.32
CA SER A 334 -2.32 20.43 -7.42
C SER A 334 -3.75 20.69 -7.88
N ALA A 335 -3.91 21.09 -9.14
CA ALA A 335 -5.17 21.45 -9.76
C ALA A 335 -5.74 20.32 -10.66
N ILE A 336 -5.32 19.07 -10.42
CA ILE A 336 -5.69 17.91 -11.23
C ILE A 336 -6.46 16.91 -10.37
N GLY A 337 -7.78 16.98 -10.43
CA GLY A 337 -8.60 15.75 -10.46
C GLY A 337 -8.57 15.17 -11.87
N ALA A 338 -8.93 13.89 -12.07
CA ALA A 338 -8.89 13.24 -13.38
C ALA A 338 -9.81 13.99 -14.37
N PRO A 339 -9.30 14.78 -15.33
CA PRO A 339 -10.08 15.88 -15.91
C PRO A 339 -11.21 15.43 -16.84
N ASN A 340 -11.14 14.19 -17.32
CA ASN A 340 -12.24 13.47 -17.97
C ASN A 340 -12.19 12.02 -17.48
N PRO A 341 -13.10 11.56 -16.62
CA PRO A 341 -13.22 10.15 -16.31
C PRO A 341 -13.64 9.34 -17.57
N PRO A 342 -13.22 8.07 -17.70
CA PRO A 342 -13.78 7.16 -18.69
C PRO A 342 -15.30 7.02 -18.52
N SER A 343 -16.06 7.05 -19.62
CA SER A 343 -17.52 6.92 -19.61
C SER A 343 -18.00 5.59 -19.00
N ALA A 344 -19.21 5.57 -18.43
CA ALA A 344 -19.77 4.38 -17.77
C ALA A 344 -19.84 3.13 -18.65
N THR A 345 -19.24 2.04 -18.17
CA THR A 345 -19.41 0.66 -18.65
C THR A 345 -19.59 -0.24 -17.43
N GLY A 346 -20.66 -1.04 -17.39
CA GLY A 346 -20.97 -1.92 -16.24
C GLY A 346 -21.61 -1.20 -15.05
N THR A 347 -22.13 -1.99 -14.10
CA THR A 347 -22.69 -1.49 -12.83
C THR A 347 -21.58 -1.42 -11.81
N LYS A 348 -21.18 -0.19 -11.45
CA LYS A 348 -20.16 0.04 -10.41
C LYS A 348 -20.77 0.04 -9.02
N GLN A 349 -20.05 -0.54 -8.06
CA GLN A 349 -20.46 -0.59 -6.65
C GLN A 349 -19.31 -0.14 -5.74
N LEU A 350 -19.58 0.82 -4.87
CA LEU A 350 -18.64 1.34 -3.88
C LEU A 350 -19.11 0.95 -2.48
N PHE A 351 -18.35 0.08 -1.80
CA PHE A 351 -18.63 -0.36 -0.44
C PHE A 351 -17.72 0.35 0.57
N ALA A 352 -17.99 0.18 1.86
CA ALA A 352 -17.03 0.47 2.93
C ALA A 352 -16.89 -0.72 3.88
N HIS A 353 -15.68 -0.99 4.35
CA HIS A 353 -15.38 -2.07 5.29
C HIS A 353 -15.90 -1.73 6.68
N HIS A 354 -16.77 -2.55 7.27
CA HIS A 354 -17.42 -2.27 8.55
C HIS A 354 -17.07 -3.37 9.56
N MET A 355 -16.31 -2.99 10.59
CA MET A 355 -15.85 -3.87 11.65
C MET A 355 -17.00 -4.14 12.62
N VAL A 356 -17.64 -5.31 12.49
CA VAL A 356 -18.69 -5.75 13.42
C VAL A 356 -18.13 -5.92 14.84
N GLY A 357 -16.83 -6.22 14.98
CA GLY A 357 -16.10 -6.17 16.25
C GLY A 357 -16.17 -4.81 16.99
N ASN A 358 -16.42 -3.71 16.29
CA ASN A 358 -16.60 -2.37 16.85
C ASN A 358 -18.10 -1.98 16.94
N THR A 359 -18.98 -2.94 17.20
CA THR A 359 -20.45 -2.72 17.23
C THR A 359 -21.18 -3.37 18.41
N TYR A 360 -20.51 -3.81 19.47
CA TYR A 360 -21.14 -4.48 20.63
C TYR A 360 -22.40 -3.77 21.15
N SER A 361 -22.32 -2.45 21.33
CA SER A 361 -23.40 -1.58 21.82
C SER A 361 -24.34 -1.06 20.72
N TYR A 362 -24.16 -1.43 19.44
CA TYR A 362 -25.05 -0.98 18.37
C TYR A 362 -26.47 -1.54 18.55
N THR A 363 -27.44 -0.76 18.09
CA THR A 363 -28.81 -1.18 17.83
C THR A 363 -29.11 -1.08 16.33
N GLN A 364 -30.26 -1.58 15.88
CA GLN A 364 -30.76 -1.34 14.52
C GLN A 364 -30.82 0.17 14.16
N SER A 365 -31.07 1.07 15.12
CA SER A 365 -31.06 2.52 14.85
C SER A 365 -29.64 3.10 14.73
N THR A 366 -28.66 2.56 15.44
CA THR A 366 -27.23 2.89 15.21
C THR A 366 -26.78 2.46 13.82
N TRP A 367 -27.17 1.26 13.39
CA TRP A 367 -26.94 0.79 12.02
C TRP A 367 -27.65 1.64 10.97
N ALA A 368 -28.89 2.06 11.22
CA ALA A 368 -29.63 2.93 10.29
C ALA A 368 -29.00 4.33 10.15
N ASP A 369 -28.44 4.89 11.22
CA ASP A 369 -27.68 6.14 11.20
C ASP A 369 -26.36 6.01 10.40
N ASP A 370 -25.60 4.93 10.61
CA ASP A 370 -24.42 4.60 9.79
C ASP A 370 -24.78 4.46 8.29
N ILE A 371 -25.83 3.71 7.98
CA ILE A 371 -26.32 3.49 6.61
C ILE A 371 -26.76 4.80 5.95
N SER A 372 -27.49 5.65 6.67
CA SER A 372 -27.93 6.97 6.21
C SER A 372 -26.75 7.86 5.83
N GLN A 373 -25.73 7.94 6.69
CA GLN A 373 -24.52 8.73 6.44
C GLN A 373 -23.69 8.18 5.27
N ALA A 374 -23.56 6.86 5.15
CA ALA A 374 -22.86 6.20 4.05
C ALA A 374 -23.58 6.42 2.69
N SER A 375 -24.90 6.23 2.67
CA SER A 375 -25.75 6.45 1.50
C SER A 375 -25.72 7.92 1.04
N ALA A 376 -25.74 8.87 1.98
CA ALA A 376 -25.59 10.31 1.71
C ALA A 376 -24.21 10.70 1.14
N ALA A 377 -23.17 9.89 1.38
CA ALA A 377 -21.86 9.99 0.74
C ALA A 377 -21.76 9.23 -0.60
N GLY A 378 -22.82 8.54 -1.02
CA GLY A 378 -22.88 7.79 -2.29
C GLY A 378 -22.29 6.38 -2.23
N ILE A 379 -22.03 5.86 -1.03
CA ILE A 379 -21.60 4.47 -0.77
C ILE A 379 -22.83 3.55 -0.94
N ASP A 380 -22.68 2.45 -1.66
CA ASP A 380 -23.76 1.48 -1.99
C ASP A 380 -24.02 0.46 -0.88
N GLY A 381 -23.03 0.23 0.00
CA GLY A 381 -23.14 -0.80 1.02
C GLY A 381 -21.98 -0.92 1.99
N PHE A 382 -22.09 -1.87 2.92
CA PHE A 382 -21.00 -2.28 3.81
C PHE A 382 -20.55 -3.73 3.55
N ALA A 383 -19.23 -3.95 3.64
CA ALA A 383 -18.64 -5.27 3.83
C ALA A 383 -18.54 -5.53 5.34
N LEU A 384 -19.37 -6.43 5.87
CA LEU A 384 -19.44 -6.71 7.30
C LEU A 384 -18.30 -7.64 7.69
N ASN A 385 -17.19 -7.08 8.16
CA ASN A 385 -16.08 -7.82 8.75
C ASN A 385 -16.48 -8.34 10.13
N TYR A 386 -16.52 -9.67 10.28
CA TYR A 386 -16.86 -10.30 11.55
C TYR A 386 -15.88 -11.40 11.95
N GLY A 387 -15.64 -11.48 13.26
CA GLY A 387 -14.81 -12.47 13.93
C GLY A 387 -15.63 -13.47 14.76
N SER A 388 -14.99 -14.10 15.74
CA SER A 388 -15.53 -15.26 16.47
C SER A 388 -16.40 -14.96 17.69
N ASP A 389 -16.62 -13.69 18.06
CA ASP A 389 -17.38 -13.37 19.27
C ASP A 389 -18.87 -13.76 19.16
N SER A 390 -19.40 -14.38 20.21
CA SER A 390 -20.77 -14.92 20.27
C SER A 390 -21.89 -13.88 20.11
N TRP A 391 -21.59 -12.59 20.26
CA TRP A 391 -22.55 -11.48 20.11
C TRP A 391 -22.57 -10.86 18.69
N GLN A 392 -21.51 -11.04 17.89
CA GLN A 392 -21.43 -10.46 16.55
C GLN A 392 -22.54 -10.93 15.59
N PRO A 393 -23.01 -12.21 15.62
CA PRO A 393 -24.14 -12.66 14.81
C PRO A 393 -25.43 -11.84 15.04
N SER A 394 -25.69 -11.37 16.25
CA SER A 394 -26.83 -10.50 16.56
C SER A 394 -26.68 -9.11 15.92
N ARG A 395 -25.47 -8.54 15.94
CA ARG A 395 -25.18 -7.25 15.30
C ARG A 395 -25.24 -7.32 13.78
N ILE A 396 -24.86 -8.45 13.18
CA ILE A 396 -25.08 -8.72 11.74
C ILE A 396 -26.59 -8.76 11.44
N ALA A 397 -27.40 -9.40 12.29
CA ALA A 397 -28.85 -9.42 12.12
C ALA A 397 -29.47 -8.00 12.22
N ASP A 398 -29.02 -7.18 13.17
CA ASP A 398 -29.41 -5.76 13.28
C ASP A 398 -29.04 -4.96 12.02
N ALA A 399 -27.83 -5.16 11.48
CA ALA A 399 -27.38 -4.51 10.25
C ALA A 399 -28.29 -4.87 9.07
N TYR A 400 -28.55 -6.16 8.86
CA TYR A 400 -29.45 -6.63 7.79
C TYR A 400 -30.90 -6.19 7.98
N ALA A 401 -31.36 -6.00 9.22
CA ALA A 401 -32.67 -5.40 9.50
C ALA A 401 -32.71 -3.90 9.16
N ALA A 402 -31.63 -3.15 9.43
CA ALA A 402 -31.51 -1.74 9.08
C ALA A 402 -31.41 -1.52 7.56
N ALA A 403 -30.52 -2.24 6.86
CA ALA A 403 -30.37 -2.11 5.40
C ALA A 403 -31.62 -2.60 4.64
N LYS A 404 -32.37 -3.56 5.18
CA LYS A 404 -33.69 -3.95 4.62
C LYS A 404 -34.76 -2.87 4.83
N ALA A 405 -34.66 -2.05 5.88
CA ALA A 405 -35.58 -0.94 6.13
C ALA A 405 -35.27 0.29 5.25
N ASP A 406 -33.99 0.55 4.93
CA ASP A 406 -33.60 1.48 3.87
C ASP A 406 -34.04 0.98 2.48
N GLY A 407 -33.85 -0.32 2.21
CA GLY A 407 -34.26 -0.99 0.98
C GLY A 407 -33.30 -0.82 -0.20
N SER A 408 -32.58 0.30 -0.29
CA SER A 408 -31.61 0.59 -1.35
C SER A 408 -30.22 0.05 -1.00
N PHE A 409 -29.72 0.34 0.20
CA PHE A 409 -28.39 -0.01 0.69
C PHE A 409 -28.19 -1.53 0.71
N LYS A 410 -26.93 -1.96 0.56
CA LYS A 410 -26.57 -3.38 0.50
C LYS A 410 -25.52 -3.75 1.53
N LEU A 411 -25.49 -5.03 1.89
CA LEU A 411 -24.54 -5.62 2.82
C LEU A 411 -24.02 -6.90 2.21
N PHE A 412 -22.77 -7.24 2.49
CA PHE A 412 -22.26 -8.59 2.31
C PHE A 412 -21.36 -8.97 3.46
N LEU A 413 -21.11 -10.27 3.61
CA LEU A 413 -20.22 -10.77 4.65
C LEU A 413 -18.77 -10.67 4.19
N SER A 414 -17.90 -10.18 5.08
CA SER A 414 -16.45 -10.34 5.00
C SER A 414 -16.03 -11.20 6.20
N MET A 415 -15.65 -12.44 5.95
CA MET A 415 -15.30 -13.37 7.04
C MET A 415 -13.84 -13.13 7.43
N ASP A 416 -13.58 -12.62 8.64
CA ASP A 416 -12.20 -12.54 9.15
C ASP A 416 -11.75 -13.93 9.59
N VAL A 417 -11.09 -14.64 8.68
CA VAL A 417 -10.56 -15.99 8.92
C VAL A 417 -9.16 -15.98 9.56
N THR A 418 -8.72 -14.82 10.07
CA THR A 418 -7.67 -14.74 11.10
C THR A 418 -8.26 -14.86 12.52
N SER A 419 -9.52 -14.44 12.71
CA SER A 419 -10.26 -14.56 13.99
C SER A 419 -11.25 -15.73 14.04
N LEU A 420 -11.80 -16.14 12.89
CA LEU A 420 -12.71 -17.29 12.74
C LEU A 420 -11.93 -18.59 12.55
N GLY A 421 -12.49 -19.71 13.02
CA GLY A 421 -11.94 -21.03 12.71
C GLY A 421 -12.06 -21.34 11.22
N CYS A 422 -11.00 -21.91 10.62
CA CYS A 422 -11.03 -22.40 9.24
C CYS A 422 -10.19 -23.66 8.99
N SER A 423 -9.98 -24.48 10.02
CA SER A 423 -9.10 -25.67 9.97
C SER A 423 -9.85 -26.96 9.62
N SER A 424 -11.10 -27.09 10.03
CA SER A 424 -11.90 -28.33 9.98
C SER A 424 -13.11 -28.22 9.04
N THR A 425 -13.67 -29.36 8.65
CA THR A 425 -14.91 -29.41 7.85
C THR A 425 -16.10 -28.77 8.58
N ASN A 426 -16.14 -28.89 9.91
CA ASN A 426 -17.13 -28.23 10.78
C ASN A 426 -17.02 -26.69 10.70
N ASP A 427 -15.80 -26.14 10.60
CA ASP A 427 -15.60 -24.71 10.45
C ASP A 427 -16.18 -24.18 9.14
N ALA A 428 -15.94 -24.89 8.02
CA ALA A 428 -16.59 -24.56 6.74
C ALA A 428 -18.11 -24.58 6.85
N GLN A 429 -18.66 -25.62 7.49
CA GLN A 429 -20.11 -25.79 7.66
C GLN A 429 -20.72 -24.67 8.50
N ASN A 430 -20.02 -24.16 9.52
CA ASN A 430 -20.42 -22.99 10.28
C ASN A 430 -20.50 -21.74 9.39
N LEU A 431 -19.43 -21.43 8.65
CA LEU A 431 -19.37 -20.26 7.75
C LEU A 431 -20.45 -20.34 6.66
N VAL A 432 -20.63 -21.51 6.04
CA VAL A 432 -21.68 -21.75 5.04
C VAL A 432 -23.09 -21.55 5.64
N ASN A 433 -23.32 -21.94 6.90
CA ASN A 433 -24.60 -21.69 7.57
C ASN A 433 -24.83 -20.19 7.85
N THR A 434 -23.78 -19.42 8.18
CA THR A 434 -23.88 -17.96 8.29
C THR A 434 -24.22 -17.31 6.95
N VAL A 435 -23.53 -17.68 5.87
CA VAL A 435 -23.85 -17.19 4.50
C VAL A 435 -25.28 -17.55 4.09
N ALA A 436 -25.72 -18.79 4.37
CA ALA A 436 -27.06 -19.26 4.06
C ALA A 436 -28.19 -18.50 4.79
N THR A 437 -27.88 -17.85 5.91
CA THR A 437 -28.85 -17.01 6.65
C THR A 437 -29.18 -15.73 5.88
N TYR A 438 -28.24 -15.20 5.09
CA TYR A 438 -28.36 -13.89 4.43
C TYR A 438 -28.42 -13.93 2.89
N ALA A 439 -28.03 -15.04 2.25
CA ALA A 439 -28.00 -15.23 0.79
C ALA A 439 -29.29 -14.82 0.02
N ASN A 440 -30.46 -14.94 0.67
CA ASN A 440 -31.78 -14.60 0.11
C ASN A 440 -32.38 -13.30 0.68
N ASN A 441 -31.64 -12.52 1.47
CA ASN A 441 -32.09 -11.23 1.97
C ASN A 441 -32.07 -10.16 0.85
N THR A 442 -33.07 -9.28 0.80
CA THR A 442 -33.15 -8.17 -0.17
C THR A 442 -32.09 -7.08 0.04
N ALA A 443 -31.41 -7.08 1.19
CA ALA A 443 -30.23 -6.26 1.46
C ALA A 443 -28.90 -6.95 1.12
N GLN A 444 -28.86 -8.26 0.79
CA GLN A 444 -27.63 -8.93 0.38
C GLN A 444 -27.14 -8.37 -0.97
N ALA A 445 -25.89 -7.90 -1.02
CA ALA A 445 -25.25 -7.47 -2.24
C ALA A 445 -25.04 -8.66 -3.19
N LYS A 446 -25.23 -8.44 -4.49
CA LYS A 446 -25.11 -9.47 -5.52
C LYS A 446 -24.41 -8.93 -6.76
N VAL A 447 -23.54 -9.74 -7.35
CA VAL A 447 -22.79 -9.43 -8.60
C VAL A 447 -23.13 -10.52 -9.61
N GLY A 448 -23.59 -10.12 -10.81
CA GLY A 448 -24.09 -11.08 -11.81
C GLY A 448 -25.27 -11.95 -11.33
N GLY A 449 -26.01 -11.52 -10.30
CA GLY A 449 -27.05 -12.31 -9.64
C GLY A 449 -26.56 -13.30 -8.58
N LYS A 450 -25.26 -13.57 -8.50
CA LYS A 450 -24.63 -14.37 -7.44
C LYS A 450 -24.49 -13.57 -6.13
N VAL A 451 -24.44 -14.25 -4.99
CA VAL A 451 -24.24 -13.65 -3.66
C VAL A 451 -22.81 -13.13 -3.51
N LEU A 452 -22.63 -11.82 -3.29
CA LEU A 452 -21.30 -11.25 -3.03
C LEU A 452 -20.77 -11.71 -1.67
N LEU A 453 -19.50 -12.10 -1.60
CA LEU A 453 -18.84 -12.61 -0.40
C LEU A 453 -17.33 -12.31 -0.44
N SER A 454 -16.74 -11.92 0.68
CA SER A 454 -15.28 -11.76 0.83
C SER A 454 -14.76 -12.38 2.14
N THR A 455 -13.44 -12.28 2.33
CA THR A 455 -12.73 -12.61 3.57
C THR A 455 -11.66 -11.56 3.84
N PHE A 456 -11.21 -11.48 5.08
CA PHE A 456 -9.87 -10.98 5.40
C PHE A 456 -8.94 -12.18 5.66
N ALA A 457 -7.83 -12.26 4.92
CA ALA A 457 -6.99 -13.45 4.75
C ALA A 457 -7.75 -14.68 4.19
N GLY A 458 -7.05 -15.81 4.05
CA GLY A 458 -7.66 -17.10 3.66
C GLY A 458 -6.72 -18.11 3.02
N GLU A 459 -5.51 -17.67 2.66
CA GLU A 459 -4.40 -18.49 2.13
C GLU A 459 -3.87 -19.57 3.09
N ASN A 460 -4.17 -19.44 4.39
CA ASN A 460 -3.80 -20.44 5.41
C ASN A 460 -4.93 -21.42 5.78
N CYS A 461 -6.16 -21.21 5.31
CA CYS A 461 -7.31 -22.05 5.66
C CYS A 461 -7.22 -23.46 5.05
N LYS A 462 -7.85 -24.42 5.72
CA LYS A 462 -7.79 -25.85 5.35
C LYS A 462 -9.14 -26.54 5.24
N PHE A 463 -10.08 -26.26 6.12
CA PHE A 463 -11.40 -26.93 6.15
C PHE A 463 -11.34 -28.47 6.02
N GLY A 464 -10.31 -29.12 6.59
CA GLY A 464 -10.03 -30.55 6.46
C GLY A 464 -9.38 -31.01 5.15
N GLN A 465 -9.06 -30.09 4.22
CA GLN A 465 -8.48 -30.36 2.90
C GLN A 465 -6.95 -30.16 2.88
N GLY A 466 -6.30 -30.60 1.80
CA GLY A 466 -4.84 -30.53 1.65
C GLY A 466 -4.30 -29.11 1.44
N SER A 467 -4.86 -28.37 0.48
CA SER A 467 -4.48 -26.99 0.17
C SER A 467 -5.59 -25.99 0.54
N TYR A 468 -5.29 -24.69 0.55
CA TYR A 468 -6.33 -23.66 0.76
C TYR A 468 -7.23 -23.51 -0.48
N GLN A 469 -6.69 -23.81 -1.66
CA GLN A 469 -7.45 -23.86 -2.91
C GLN A 469 -8.49 -24.99 -2.86
N ASP A 470 -8.13 -26.16 -2.36
CA ASP A 470 -9.07 -27.26 -2.11
C ASP A 470 -10.08 -26.89 -1.02
N ALA A 471 -9.65 -26.18 0.03
CA ALA A 471 -10.50 -25.71 1.11
C ALA A 471 -11.61 -24.77 0.58
N TRP A 472 -11.26 -23.78 -0.23
CA TRP A 472 -12.24 -22.85 -0.80
C TRP A 472 -13.10 -23.46 -1.91
N ASN A 473 -12.56 -24.40 -2.72
CA ASN A 473 -13.38 -25.24 -3.60
C ASN A 473 -14.41 -26.06 -2.79
N TYR A 474 -14.00 -26.69 -1.68
CA TYR A 474 -14.90 -27.44 -0.80
C TYR A 474 -15.98 -26.54 -0.18
N PHE A 475 -15.61 -25.36 0.29
CA PHE A 475 -16.55 -24.34 0.79
C PHE A 475 -17.60 -23.93 -0.25
N ASP A 476 -17.20 -23.73 -1.52
CA ASP A 476 -18.15 -23.48 -2.62
C ASP A 476 -19.07 -24.69 -2.88
N THR A 477 -18.57 -25.94 -2.85
CA THR A 477 -19.45 -27.11 -3.00
C THR A 477 -20.51 -27.22 -1.90
N LEU A 478 -20.20 -26.78 -0.67
CA LEU A 478 -21.15 -26.73 0.44
C LEU A 478 -22.21 -25.62 0.27
N LEU A 479 -21.86 -24.50 -0.39
CA LEU A 479 -22.79 -23.43 -0.75
C LEU A 479 -23.70 -23.85 -1.92
N ALA A 480 -23.13 -24.45 -2.96
CA ALA A 480 -23.85 -25.01 -4.09
C ALA A 480 -24.85 -26.10 -3.66
N ALA A 481 -24.48 -26.93 -2.67
CA ALA A 481 -25.39 -27.92 -2.06
C ALA A 481 -26.58 -27.31 -1.30
N LYS A 482 -26.56 -26.00 -1.01
CA LYS A 482 -27.69 -25.21 -0.47
C LYS A 482 -28.34 -24.32 -1.54
N SER A 483 -28.02 -24.52 -2.82
CA SER A 483 -28.44 -23.68 -3.95
C SER A 483 -27.98 -22.22 -3.86
N ILE A 484 -26.83 -21.97 -3.21
CA ILE A 484 -26.24 -20.64 -3.07
C ILE A 484 -25.03 -20.54 -4.02
N ASN A 485 -25.17 -19.74 -5.08
CA ASN A 485 -24.06 -19.39 -5.95
C ASN A 485 -23.43 -18.08 -5.46
N VAL A 486 -22.12 -18.07 -5.16
CA VAL A 486 -21.38 -16.89 -4.70
C VAL A 486 -20.54 -16.23 -5.80
N TYR A 487 -20.40 -14.90 -5.72
CA TYR A 487 -19.33 -14.14 -6.35
C TYR A 487 -18.26 -13.92 -5.29
N PHE A 488 -17.26 -14.80 -5.24
CA PHE A 488 -16.26 -14.78 -4.17
C PHE A 488 -15.07 -13.89 -4.53
N VAL A 489 -14.85 -12.85 -3.73
CA VAL A 489 -13.80 -11.83 -3.91
C VAL A 489 -13.08 -11.60 -2.57
N PRO A 490 -12.27 -12.58 -2.11
CA PRO A 490 -11.54 -12.50 -0.86
C PRO A 490 -10.37 -11.51 -0.92
N ALA A 491 -9.80 -11.17 0.23
CA ALA A 491 -8.48 -10.54 0.34
C ALA A 491 -7.48 -11.53 0.94
N VAL A 492 -6.87 -12.37 0.10
CA VAL A 492 -5.84 -13.34 0.51
C VAL A 492 -4.42 -12.78 0.33
N PHE A 493 -3.52 -13.14 1.24
CA PHE A 493 -2.12 -12.70 1.21
C PHE A 493 -1.23 -13.72 0.48
N ALA A 494 -1.74 -14.27 -0.63
CA ALA A 494 -1.12 -15.33 -1.42
C ALA A 494 -0.26 -14.79 -2.59
N ASP A 495 0.52 -15.68 -3.22
CA ASP A 495 1.24 -15.37 -4.45
C ASP A 495 0.24 -15.20 -5.62
N ILE A 496 0.18 -13.97 -6.15
CA ILE A 496 -0.76 -13.58 -7.20
C ILE A 496 -0.59 -14.40 -8.49
N SER A 497 0.59 -14.98 -8.76
CA SER A 497 0.80 -15.84 -9.93
C SER A 497 -0.13 -17.06 -9.97
N THR A 498 -0.65 -17.49 -8.81
CA THR A 498 -1.62 -18.57 -8.70
C THR A 498 -3.03 -18.17 -9.18
N PHE A 499 -3.38 -16.87 -9.19
CA PHE A 499 -4.76 -16.41 -9.33
C PHE A 499 -5.41 -16.78 -10.65
N SER A 500 -4.74 -16.59 -11.79
CA SER A 500 -5.25 -16.96 -13.12
C SER A 500 -5.69 -18.43 -13.25
N SER A 501 -5.02 -19.34 -12.51
CA SER A 501 -5.30 -20.78 -12.51
C SER A 501 -6.40 -21.22 -11.52
N SER A 502 -6.87 -20.32 -10.66
CA SER A 502 -7.81 -20.66 -9.59
C SER A 502 -9.25 -20.89 -10.06
N THR A 503 -9.91 -21.91 -9.52
CA THR A 503 -11.35 -22.17 -9.70
C THR A 503 -12.21 -21.63 -8.56
N TRP A 504 -11.63 -21.46 -7.37
CA TRP A 504 -12.32 -21.23 -6.09
C TRP A 504 -12.69 -19.77 -5.80
N MET A 505 -12.41 -18.84 -6.72
CA MET A 505 -12.67 -17.39 -6.58
C MET A 505 -13.15 -16.78 -7.91
N ASP A 506 -14.06 -15.82 -7.84
CA ASP A 506 -14.51 -15.00 -8.97
C ASP A 506 -13.63 -13.77 -9.19
N GLY A 507 -12.90 -13.31 -8.17
CA GLY A 507 -12.02 -12.16 -8.21
C GLY A 507 -11.17 -12.03 -6.94
N GLU A 508 -10.43 -10.92 -6.81
CA GLU A 508 -9.63 -10.62 -5.61
C GLU A 508 -9.83 -9.18 -5.14
N PHE A 509 -9.88 -8.99 -3.82
CA PHE A 509 -9.87 -7.69 -3.14
C PHE A 509 -8.45 -7.35 -2.68
N ASN A 510 -7.81 -6.41 -3.38
CA ASN A 510 -6.43 -6.03 -3.10
C ASN A 510 -6.36 -5.03 -1.93
N TRP A 511 -6.56 -5.53 -0.71
CA TRP A 511 -6.49 -4.79 0.55
C TRP A 511 -5.27 -3.85 0.63
N ASN A 512 -4.09 -4.39 0.31
CA ASN A 512 -2.81 -3.68 0.36
C ASN A 512 -2.65 -2.58 -0.71
N SER A 513 -3.60 -2.40 -1.63
CA SER A 513 -3.66 -1.23 -2.53
C SER A 513 -4.24 0.03 -1.88
N GLY A 514 -4.72 -0.04 -0.63
CA GLY A 514 -5.27 1.11 0.10
C GLY A 514 -4.23 2.16 0.50
N TRP A 515 -2.96 1.77 0.73
CA TRP A 515 -1.93 2.65 1.31
C TRP A 515 -0.53 2.46 0.69
N PRO A 516 0.31 3.50 0.69
CA PRO A 516 1.74 3.34 0.46
C PRO A 516 2.44 2.87 1.74
N MET A 517 2.89 1.61 1.75
CA MET A 517 3.66 0.98 2.84
C MET A 517 5.13 1.45 2.89
N GLY A 518 5.40 2.73 2.56
CA GLY A 518 6.73 3.34 2.52
C GLY A 518 6.70 4.80 2.07
N GLY A 519 7.88 5.44 1.98
CA GLY A 519 8.00 6.89 1.73
C GLY A 519 7.63 7.39 0.33
N SER A 520 7.25 6.52 -0.61
CA SER A 520 6.80 6.93 -1.96
C SER A 520 5.28 7.10 -2.00
N PRO A 521 4.73 8.11 -2.70
CA PRO A 521 3.28 8.21 -2.89
C PRO A 521 2.69 6.98 -3.59
N LEU A 522 1.55 6.49 -3.07
CA LEU A 522 0.81 5.35 -3.64
C LEU A 522 0.53 5.54 -5.14
N GLY A 523 0.71 4.48 -5.93
CA GLY A 523 0.42 4.44 -7.36
C GLY A 523 -0.23 3.12 -7.78
N THR A 524 -0.79 3.07 -8.98
CA THR A 524 -1.64 1.97 -9.47
C THR A 524 -0.91 0.68 -9.86
N TYR A 525 0.38 0.54 -9.51
CA TYR A 525 1.17 -0.64 -9.85
C TYR A 525 0.60 -1.92 -9.22
N SER A 526 0.13 -1.85 -7.97
CA SER A 526 -0.51 -2.99 -7.29
C SER A 526 -1.77 -3.42 -8.04
N ASP A 527 -2.64 -2.46 -8.39
CA ASP A 527 -3.86 -2.72 -9.15
C ASP A 527 -3.58 -3.39 -10.49
N THR A 528 -2.65 -2.83 -11.28
CA THR A 528 -2.31 -3.40 -12.59
C THR A 528 -1.66 -4.77 -12.47
N SER A 529 -0.92 -5.05 -11.39
CA SER A 529 -0.31 -6.36 -11.14
C SER A 529 -1.38 -7.41 -10.79
N TYR A 530 -2.30 -7.09 -9.87
CA TYR A 530 -3.39 -7.98 -9.48
C TYR A 530 -4.34 -8.24 -10.67
N MET A 531 -4.80 -7.20 -11.37
CA MET A 531 -5.65 -7.36 -12.56
C MET A 531 -4.97 -8.19 -13.66
N SER A 532 -3.66 -8.01 -13.89
CA SER A 532 -2.92 -8.84 -14.85
C SER A 532 -2.75 -10.29 -14.40
N ALA A 533 -2.72 -10.56 -13.09
CA ALA A 533 -2.56 -11.89 -12.52
C ALA A 533 -3.89 -12.65 -12.42
N LEU A 534 -5.01 -11.93 -12.26
CA LEU A 534 -6.39 -12.43 -12.33
C LEU A 534 -6.79 -12.80 -13.78
N GLY A 535 -6.32 -12.05 -14.76
CA GLY A 535 -6.69 -12.23 -16.17
C GLY A 535 -8.07 -11.66 -16.49
N SER A 536 -8.54 -11.84 -17.73
CA SER A 536 -9.77 -11.21 -18.25
C SER A 536 -11.08 -11.94 -17.85
N SER A 537 -11.01 -13.02 -17.08
CA SER A 537 -12.15 -13.84 -16.66
C SER A 537 -12.58 -13.63 -15.21
N LYS A 538 -11.81 -12.86 -14.43
CA LYS A 538 -12.02 -12.63 -13.00
C LYS A 538 -12.18 -11.14 -12.69
N GLY A 539 -12.94 -10.84 -11.65
CA GLY A 539 -13.13 -9.48 -11.16
C GLY A 539 -11.97 -8.98 -10.30
N TYR A 540 -11.95 -7.68 -10.11
CA TYR A 540 -11.04 -7.00 -9.19
C TYR A 540 -11.86 -6.06 -8.30
N MET A 541 -11.51 -6.02 -7.00
CA MET A 541 -12.02 -5.02 -6.08
C MET A 541 -10.86 -4.13 -5.62
N ALA A 542 -10.97 -2.83 -5.91
CA ALA A 542 -9.96 -1.84 -5.59
C ALA A 542 -10.13 -1.29 -4.17
N ALA A 543 -9.06 -1.32 -3.36
CA ALA A 543 -9.06 -0.70 -2.04
C ALA A 543 -8.77 0.81 -2.11
N VAL A 544 -9.44 1.59 -1.26
CA VAL A 544 -9.13 3.00 -0.99
C VAL A 544 -9.20 3.26 0.51
N SER A 545 -8.31 4.10 1.03
CA SER A 545 -8.30 4.49 2.43
C SER A 545 -7.79 5.93 2.59
N PRO A 546 -8.23 6.69 3.61
CA PRO A 546 -7.75 8.04 3.81
C PRO A 546 -6.41 8.15 4.54
N ALA A 547 -6.15 7.25 5.49
CA ALA A 547 -4.99 7.28 6.39
C ALA A 547 -4.71 5.88 6.96
N PHE A 548 -3.64 5.71 7.73
CA PHE A 548 -3.41 4.54 8.58
C PHE A 548 -2.54 4.90 9.78
N PHE A 549 -2.97 4.61 11.01
CA PHE A 549 -2.12 4.64 12.20
C PHE A 549 -2.68 3.70 13.28
N THR A 550 -1.81 2.90 13.90
CA THR A 550 -2.22 1.99 14.97
C THR A 550 -1.20 1.99 16.12
N TYR A 551 -1.68 1.98 17.36
CA TYR A 551 -0.86 1.77 18.56
C TYR A 551 -1.53 0.79 19.54
N TYR A 552 -1.19 -0.48 19.45
CA TYR A 552 -1.49 -1.46 20.48
C TYR A 552 -0.19 -1.88 21.18
N SER A 553 -0.15 -1.71 22.50
CA SER A 553 1.02 -1.97 23.34
C SER A 553 1.60 -3.39 23.16
N PRO A 554 2.87 -3.62 23.51
CA PRO A 554 3.45 -4.97 23.58
C PRO A 554 2.77 -5.92 24.59
N SER A 555 1.91 -5.38 25.48
CA SER A 555 1.05 -6.13 26.39
C SER A 555 -0.34 -6.46 25.83
N SER A 556 -0.65 -6.01 24.61
CA SER A 556 -1.88 -6.29 23.88
C SER A 556 -1.55 -6.84 22.49
N TYR A 557 -2.04 -6.24 21.40
CA TYR A 557 -1.82 -6.74 20.03
C TYR A 557 -0.43 -6.42 19.46
N ASN A 558 0.40 -5.63 20.15
CA ASN A 558 1.78 -5.29 19.74
C ASN A 558 1.89 -4.71 18.31
N LYS A 559 1.06 -3.70 18.02
CA LYS A 559 0.98 -3.01 16.73
C LYS A 559 1.48 -1.57 16.92
N ASN A 560 2.46 -1.10 16.15
CA ASN A 560 2.93 0.29 16.26
C ASN A 560 3.54 0.83 14.96
N TRP A 561 2.69 1.27 14.03
CA TRP A 561 3.13 1.83 12.75
C TRP A 561 2.12 2.81 12.12
N ILE A 562 2.62 3.58 11.16
CA ILE A 562 1.86 4.47 10.27
C ILE A 562 2.27 4.19 8.82
N TYR A 563 1.29 4.13 7.91
CA TYR A 563 1.53 4.22 6.47
C TYR A 563 1.39 5.67 6.01
N ARG A 564 2.14 6.06 4.97
CA ARG A 564 2.20 7.46 4.52
C ARG A 564 0.82 7.92 4.02
N SER A 565 0.12 8.67 4.86
CA SER A 565 -1.28 9.13 4.64
C SER A 565 -1.34 10.49 3.90
N ASP A 566 -0.17 10.96 3.54
CA ASP A 566 0.21 12.24 2.96
C ASP A 566 -0.01 12.29 1.43
N ASP A 567 0.22 13.45 0.81
CA ASP A 567 -0.10 13.71 -0.62
C ASP A 567 -1.59 13.42 -0.95
N TRP A 568 -2.48 14.01 -0.14
CA TRP A 568 -3.94 13.91 -0.21
C TRP A 568 -4.47 12.49 -0.51
N LEU A 569 -3.97 11.48 0.22
CA LEU A 569 -4.12 10.05 -0.11
C LEU A 569 -5.52 9.67 -0.58
N LEU A 570 -6.57 10.02 0.19
CA LEU A 570 -7.97 9.72 -0.16
C LEU A 570 -8.36 10.22 -1.55
N ALA A 571 -8.22 11.53 -1.79
CA ALA A 571 -8.61 12.19 -3.04
C ALA A 571 -7.80 11.66 -4.22
N ARG A 572 -6.48 11.50 -4.02
CA ARG A 572 -5.54 11.04 -5.04
C ARG A 572 -5.74 9.56 -5.40
N ARG A 573 -6.13 8.72 -4.43
CA ARG A 573 -6.47 7.31 -4.65
C ARG A 573 -7.82 7.17 -5.36
N MET A 574 -8.83 7.95 -4.97
CA MET A 574 -10.10 8.02 -5.72
C MET A 574 -9.87 8.44 -7.17
N GLU A 575 -9.03 9.45 -7.44
CA GLU A 575 -8.68 9.89 -8.81
C GLU A 575 -7.98 8.79 -9.63
N GLN A 576 -7.07 8.04 -9.01
CA GLN A 576 -6.43 6.87 -9.63
C GLN A 576 -7.47 5.82 -10.03
N MET A 577 -8.35 5.42 -9.11
CA MET A 577 -9.43 4.47 -9.37
C MET A 577 -10.39 4.97 -10.44
N ILE A 578 -10.76 6.26 -10.41
CA ILE A 578 -11.61 6.90 -11.42
C ILE A 578 -10.94 6.89 -12.80
N SER A 579 -9.62 7.10 -12.90
CA SER A 579 -8.91 7.01 -14.18
C SER A 579 -8.88 5.59 -14.77
N GLN A 580 -9.00 4.55 -13.93
CA GLN A 580 -8.96 3.13 -14.31
C GLN A 580 -10.34 2.43 -14.21
N ARG A 581 -11.41 3.18 -13.94
CA ARG A 581 -12.76 2.68 -13.56
C ARG A 581 -13.45 1.73 -14.56
N ASN A 582 -12.95 1.60 -15.78
CA ASN A 582 -13.49 0.67 -16.78
C ASN A 582 -12.75 -0.68 -16.79
N LEU A 583 -11.74 -0.87 -15.93
CA LEU A 583 -11.04 -2.16 -15.74
C LEU A 583 -11.65 -3.03 -14.63
N PHE A 584 -12.47 -2.46 -13.74
CA PHE A 584 -13.07 -3.15 -12.60
C PHE A 584 -14.42 -2.54 -12.21
N ASP A 585 -15.30 -3.32 -11.58
CA ASP A 585 -16.64 -2.88 -11.17
C ASP A 585 -16.78 -2.61 -9.66
N LEU A 586 -15.92 -3.20 -8.84
CA LEU A 586 -16.02 -3.17 -7.38
C LEU A 586 -14.93 -2.30 -6.76
N ALA A 587 -15.31 -1.52 -5.74
CA ALA A 587 -14.38 -0.76 -4.92
C ALA A 587 -14.82 -0.80 -3.45
N GLU A 588 -13.87 -0.76 -2.53
CA GLU A 588 -14.15 -0.77 -1.09
C GLU A 588 -13.28 0.25 -0.34
N ILE A 589 -13.94 1.06 0.47
CA ILE A 589 -13.30 2.02 1.36
C ILE A 589 -12.93 1.32 2.67
N ILE A 590 -11.64 1.19 2.94
CA ILE A 590 -11.10 0.70 4.20
C ILE A 590 -10.85 1.93 5.09
N SER A 591 -11.68 2.23 6.10
CA SER A 591 -12.87 1.52 6.57
C SER A 591 -13.96 2.52 7.00
N TRP A 592 -15.16 2.03 7.30
CA TRP A 592 -16.19 2.82 7.94
C TRP A 592 -15.84 3.14 9.40
N ASN A 593 -15.52 2.14 10.23
CA ASN A 593 -15.41 2.26 11.69
C ASN A 593 -14.21 1.52 12.32
N ASP A 594 -13.13 1.25 11.60
CA ASP A 594 -11.91 0.73 12.24
C ASP A 594 -11.15 1.87 12.94
N TYR A 595 -11.49 2.05 14.21
CA TYR A 595 -10.86 2.98 15.14
C TYR A 595 -9.44 2.53 15.54
N GLY A 596 -9.14 1.23 15.49
CA GLY A 596 -7.86 0.66 15.92
C GLY A 596 -6.71 0.91 14.94
N GLU A 597 -7.01 1.05 13.66
CA GLU A 597 -6.06 1.35 12.58
C GLU A 597 -6.20 2.78 11.99
N SER A 598 -7.02 3.62 12.64
CA SER A 598 -7.22 5.04 12.32
C SER A 598 -7.67 5.32 10.88
N HIS A 599 -8.37 4.39 10.25
CA HIS A 599 -8.84 4.54 8.87
C HIS A 599 -10.37 4.57 8.72
N TYR A 600 -11.09 4.73 9.83
CA TYR A 600 -12.51 5.06 9.86
C TYR A 600 -12.84 6.35 9.09
N ILE A 601 -13.95 6.36 8.33
CA ILE A 601 -14.57 7.56 7.75
C ILE A 601 -15.95 7.89 8.34
N GLY A 602 -16.53 6.94 9.09
CA GLY A 602 -17.78 7.10 9.81
C GLY A 602 -17.63 7.83 11.15
N PRO A 603 -18.74 8.05 11.87
CA PRO A 603 -18.72 8.65 13.19
C PRO A 603 -17.98 7.77 14.21
N ILE A 604 -17.34 8.40 15.20
CA ILE A 604 -16.79 7.70 16.36
C ILE A 604 -17.95 7.30 17.29
N ARG A 605 -18.01 6.02 17.67
CA ARG A 605 -19.02 5.45 18.58
C ARG A 605 -18.40 5.04 19.92
N ALA A 606 -19.18 4.40 20.79
CA ALA A 606 -18.71 3.94 22.10
C ALA A 606 -17.70 2.77 22.00
N ASP A 607 -17.94 1.83 21.08
CA ASP A 607 -17.18 0.59 20.92
C ASP A 607 -15.84 0.85 20.20
N GLN A 608 -14.86 1.32 20.97
CA GLN A 608 -13.49 1.57 20.54
C GLN A 608 -12.57 0.63 21.33
N PRO A 609 -12.24 -0.58 20.84
CA PRO A 609 -11.53 -1.59 21.64
C PRO A 609 -10.08 -1.18 21.93
N ASN A 610 -9.89 -0.51 23.08
CA ASN A 610 -8.66 0.07 23.59
C ASN A 610 -7.98 1.10 22.66
N SER A 611 -8.72 1.75 21.76
CA SER A 611 -8.20 2.75 20.81
C SER A 611 -8.40 4.22 21.22
N GLN A 612 -9.14 4.47 22.30
CA GLN A 612 -9.51 5.81 22.80
C GLN A 612 -8.32 6.78 22.93
N GLY A 613 -7.11 6.27 23.20
CA GLY A 613 -5.90 7.07 23.39
C GLY A 613 -5.42 7.83 22.15
N TRP A 614 -5.80 7.41 20.94
CA TRP A 614 -5.46 8.10 19.69
C TRP A 614 -6.67 8.55 18.86
N THR A 615 -7.86 8.03 19.12
CA THR A 615 -9.09 8.31 18.35
C THR A 615 -9.95 9.42 18.96
N ASN A 616 -9.98 9.55 20.29
CA ASN A 616 -10.75 10.61 20.94
C ASN A 616 -10.23 11.99 20.53
N GLY A 617 -11.13 12.84 20.05
CA GLY A 617 -10.77 14.17 19.51
C GLY A 617 -10.28 14.17 18.05
N MET A 618 -10.25 13.02 17.36
CA MET A 618 -9.83 12.91 15.96
C MET A 618 -11.02 12.52 15.05
N PRO A 619 -11.98 13.42 14.79
CA PRO A 619 -13.11 13.14 13.91
C PRO A 619 -12.64 13.01 12.45
N HIS A 620 -13.18 12.01 11.74
CA HIS A 620 -12.85 11.72 10.33
C HIS A 620 -14.03 11.95 9.36
N THR A 621 -15.25 12.18 9.86
CA THR A 621 -16.48 12.28 9.05
C THR A 621 -16.46 13.37 7.98
N ALA A 622 -15.60 14.39 8.13
CA ALA A 622 -15.39 15.40 7.10
C ALA A 622 -14.79 14.83 5.78
N TRP A 623 -14.17 13.64 5.80
CA TRP A 623 -13.79 12.92 4.58
C TRP A 623 -15.00 12.37 3.79
N LEU A 624 -16.20 12.29 4.38
CA LEU A 624 -17.41 11.92 3.65
C LEU A 624 -17.75 12.93 2.54
N GLU A 625 -17.47 14.23 2.71
CA GLU A 625 -17.63 15.23 1.64
C GLU A 625 -16.63 15.03 0.48
N VAL A 626 -15.47 14.41 0.75
CA VAL A 626 -14.52 13.97 -0.29
C VAL A 626 -15.10 12.77 -1.05
N ILE A 627 -15.52 11.72 -0.33
CA ILE A 627 -16.15 10.53 -0.93
C ILE A 627 -17.37 10.93 -1.79
N LYS A 628 -18.26 11.76 -1.27
CA LYS A 628 -19.47 12.29 -1.93
C LYS A 628 -19.20 13.02 -3.26
N TYR A 629 -18.02 13.62 -3.41
CA TYR A 629 -17.61 14.23 -4.69
C TYR A 629 -17.06 13.20 -5.68
N TYR A 630 -16.29 12.22 -5.22
CA TYR A 630 -15.63 11.24 -6.10
C TYR A 630 -16.47 9.99 -6.40
N ALA A 631 -17.38 9.57 -5.52
CA ALA A 631 -18.22 8.38 -5.69
C ALA A 631 -19.13 8.46 -6.93
N PRO A 632 -19.80 9.60 -7.25
CA PRO A 632 -20.54 9.74 -8.50
C PRO A 632 -19.63 9.59 -9.73
N ALA A 633 -18.40 10.09 -9.70
CA ALA A 633 -17.45 9.97 -10.80
C ALA A 633 -16.93 8.54 -10.97
N PHE A 634 -16.66 7.82 -9.87
CA PHE A 634 -16.38 6.38 -9.94
C PHE A 634 -17.57 5.61 -10.53
N LYS A 635 -18.79 5.91 -10.09
CA LYS A 635 -19.97 5.14 -10.49
C LYS A 635 -20.46 5.44 -11.91
N THR A 636 -20.45 6.70 -12.33
CA THR A 636 -21.07 7.17 -13.59
C THR A 636 -20.09 7.65 -14.67
N GLY A 637 -18.83 7.89 -14.32
CA GLY A 637 -17.89 8.61 -15.20
C GLY A 637 -18.09 10.14 -15.22
N SER A 638 -18.99 10.68 -14.37
CA SER A 638 -19.26 12.12 -14.26
C SER A 638 -19.08 12.61 -12.83
N TYR A 639 -18.32 13.68 -12.65
CA TYR A 639 -18.28 14.42 -11.39
C TYR A 639 -19.60 15.15 -11.13
N PRO A 640 -20.02 15.32 -9.86
CA PRO A 640 -21.13 16.22 -9.55
C PRO A 640 -20.72 17.67 -9.80
N SER A 641 -21.71 18.53 -10.05
CA SER A 641 -21.52 19.97 -10.22
C SER A 641 -20.70 20.56 -9.08
N ALA A 642 -19.64 21.30 -9.42
CA ALA A 642 -18.77 21.93 -8.42
C ALA A 642 -19.58 22.90 -7.54
N ASN A 643 -19.58 22.65 -6.24
CA ASN A 643 -20.15 23.50 -5.21
C ASN A 643 -19.04 23.88 -4.22
N ASP A 644 -19.14 25.05 -3.60
CA ASP A 644 -18.09 25.52 -2.69
C ASP A 644 -18.02 24.64 -1.44
N GLN A 645 -16.95 23.84 -1.34
CA GLN A 645 -16.74 22.87 -0.27
C GLN A 645 -15.26 22.84 0.09
N LEU A 646 -14.92 22.84 1.39
CA LEU A 646 -13.55 22.64 1.86
C LEU A 646 -13.48 21.51 2.88
N VAL A 647 -12.41 20.74 2.82
CA VAL A 647 -12.05 19.69 3.78
C VAL A 647 -10.55 19.83 4.06
N LEU A 648 -10.16 19.79 5.33
CA LEU A 648 -8.79 19.95 5.77
C LEU A 648 -8.40 18.93 6.83
N TRP A 649 -7.12 18.54 6.87
CA TRP A 649 -6.60 17.61 7.86
C TRP A 649 -5.11 17.79 8.17
N SER A 650 -4.74 17.42 9.40
CA SER A 650 -3.37 17.43 9.92
C SER A 650 -3.22 16.40 11.04
N ARG A 651 -2.02 15.84 11.22
CA ARG A 651 -1.62 15.21 12.48
C ARG A 651 -1.55 16.27 13.59
N PRO A 652 -1.66 15.92 14.90
CA PRO A 652 -1.60 16.88 16.00
C PRO A 652 -0.22 17.50 16.25
N HIS A 653 0.86 16.88 15.78
CA HIS A 653 2.23 17.34 16.04
C HIS A 653 3.21 17.00 14.90
N PRO A 654 4.39 17.65 14.82
CA PRO A 654 5.46 17.28 13.90
C PRO A 654 5.93 15.84 14.12
N LYS A 655 6.35 15.13 13.06
CA LYS A 655 6.82 13.73 13.17
C LYS A 655 8.07 13.54 14.04
N ASP A 656 8.81 14.63 14.24
CA ASP A 656 10.04 14.71 15.03
C ASP A 656 9.85 15.44 16.37
N ALA A 657 8.59 15.74 16.75
CA ALA A 657 8.28 16.27 18.07
C ALA A 657 8.41 15.17 19.14
N VAL A 658 9.05 15.51 20.27
CA VAL A 658 9.38 14.56 21.34
C VAL A 658 8.51 14.85 22.58
N PRO A 659 7.53 13.99 22.91
CA PRO A 659 6.80 14.05 24.18
C PRO A 659 7.71 13.66 25.36
N THR A 660 7.52 14.31 26.52
CA THR A 660 8.36 14.12 27.71
C THR A 660 8.21 12.73 28.35
N SER A 661 6.98 12.24 28.45
CA SER A 661 6.62 10.99 29.15
C SER A 661 5.47 10.27 28.44
N PRO A 662 5.66 9.79 27.19
CA PRO A 662 4.58 9.21 26.39
C PRO A 662 4.07 7.86 26.94
N SER A 663 2.77 7.62 26.75
CA SER A 663 2.12 6.31 26.90
C SER A 663 2.15 5.47 25.60
N MET A 664 2.30 6.14 24.46
CA MET A 664 2.37 5.59 23.11
C MET A 664 3.78 5.78 22.53
N ALA A 665 4.46 4.72 22.13
CA ALA A 665 5.81 4.81 21.56
C ALA A 665 5.80 5.31 20.09
N ARG A 666 6.82 6.06 19.64
CA ARG A 666 6.89 6.59 18.26
C ARG A 666 6.69 5.46 17.23
N PRO A 667 5.73 5.58 16.29
CA PRO A 667 5.40 4.51 15.36
C PRO A 667 6.48 4.27 14.30
N THR A 668 6.58 3.01 13.88
CA THR A 668 7.37 2.63 12.70
C THR A 668 6.79 3.33 11.48
N GLY A 669 7.66 3.89 10.63
CA GLY A 669 7.24 4.60 9.41
C GLY A 669 6.89 6.08 9.60
N ALA A 670 6.94 6.62 10.82
CA ALA A 670 6.72 8.06 11.10
C ALA A 670 7.53 8.97 10.16
N ASP A 671 8.79 8.61 9.88
CA ASP A 671 9.72 9.36 9.03
C ASP A 671 9.25 9.53 7.58
N ASN A 672 8.36 8.65 7.10
CA ASN A 672 7.75 8.71 5.77
C ASN A 672 6.68 9.82 5.63
N THR A 673 6.20 10.38 6.74
CA THR A 673 5.11 11.38 6.74
C THR A 673 5.62 12.81 6.49
N ASP A 674 4.73 13.70 6.10
CA ASP A 674 5.01 15.13 5.89
C ASP A 674 4.34 15.97 7.00
N ASP A 675 4.98 17.05 7.45
CA ASP A 675 4.44 17.93 8.51
C ASP A 675 3.62 19.09 7.88
N LEU A 676 2.51 18.72 7.22
CA LEU A 676 1.66 19.64 6.44
C LEU A 676 0.20 19.64 6.89
N LEU A 677 -0.42 20.82 6.82
CA LEU A 677 -1.86 20.98 6.75
C LEU A 677 -2.29 20.74 5.30
N TYR A 678 -3.05 19.67 5.08
CA TYR A 678 -3.68 19.37 3.80
C TYR A 678 -5.03 20.06 3.70
N VAL A 679 -5.31 20.69 2.57
CA VAL A 679 -6.64 21.20 2.20
C VAL A 679 -7.03 20.64 0.84
N TRP A 680 -8.22 20.06 0.77
CA TRP A 680 -8.93 19.72 -0.46
C TRP A 680 -10.13 20.66 -0.58
N VAL A 681 -10.32 21.27 -1.75
CA VAL A 681 -11.34 22.29 -1.97
C VAL A 681 -12.00 22.13 -3.33
N VAL A 682 -13.32 22.16 -3.36
CA VAL A 682 -14.11 22.24 -4.59
C VAL A 682 -14.63 23.65 -4.70
N LEU A 683 -14.43 24.27 -5.87
CA LEU A 683 -14.81 25.66 -6.13
C LEU A 683 -15.87 25.73 -7.23
N LYS A 684 -17.02 26.33 -6.92
CA LYS A 684 -18.13 26.54 -7.88
C LYS A 684 -17.71 27.43 -9.06
N SER A 685 -16.89 28.44 -8.76
CA SER A 685 -16.21 29.30 -9.72
C SER A 685 -14.89 29.78 -9.12
N ALA A 686 -14.02 30.37 -9.94
CA ALA A 686 -12.71 30.83 -9.49
C ALA A 686 -12.79 31.70 -8.22
N ALA A 687 -11.85 31.50 -7.30
CA ALA A 687 -11.84 32.12 -5.97
C ALA A 687 -10.42 32.18 -5.41
N THR A 688 -10.20 33.06 -4.43
CA THR A 688 -9.00 33.02 -3.59
C THR A 688 -9.26 32.04 -2.44
N VAL A 689 -8.44 31.01 -2.29
CA VAL A 689 -8.46 30.14 -1.11
C VAL A 689 -7.29 30.52 -0.21
N THR A 690 -7.57 30.78 1.06
CA THR A 690 -6.55 31.02 2.09
C THR A 690 -6.57 29.85 3.07
N ALA A 691 -5.40 29.32 3.43
CA ALA A 691 -5.25 28.33 4.48
C ALA A 691 -4.20 28.78 5.51
N SER A 692 -4.37 28.36 6.76
CA SER A 692 -3.55 28.77 7.90
C SER A 692 -3.31 27.62 8.86
N SER A 693 -2.08 27.54 9.39
CA SER A 693 -1.69 26.65 10.50
C SER A 693 -0.73 27.41 11.40
N GLY A 694 -1.20 27.74 12.62
CA GLY A 694 -0.50 28.66 13.51
C GLY A 694 -0.15 29.97 12.80
N ASN A 695 1.12 30.35 12.88
CA ASN A 695 1.63 31.57 12.24
C ASN A 695 1.84 31.45 10.71
N ASN A 696 1.72 30.27 10.11
CA ASN A 696 1.83 30.10 8.66
C ASN A 696 0.47 30.38 8.02
N THR A 697 0.41 31.29 7.04
CA THR A 697 -0.79 31.57 6.24
C THR A 697 -0.40 31.74 4.77
N VAL A 698 -1.12 31.06 3.87
CA VAL A 698 -0.88 31.08 2.42
C VAL A 698 -2.22 31.30 1.70
N SER A 699 -2.18 32.02 0.57
CA SER A 699 -3.36 32.21 -0.29
C SER A 699 -3.03 31.89 -1.75
N TRP A 700 -3.97 31.25 -2.43
CA TRP A 700 -3.89 30.89 -3.85
C TRP A 700 -5.13 31.39 -4.60
N ASN A 701 -4.96 31.91 -5.81
CA ASN A 701 -6.06 32.13 -6.73
C ASN A 701 -6.27 30.84 -7.54
N LEU A 702 -7.41 30.20 -7.36
CA LEU A 702 -7.69 28.84 -7.85
C LEU A 702 -8.87 28.83 -8.83
N GLY A 703 -8.84 27.86 -9.75
CA GLY A 703 -9.88 27.65 -10.75
C GLY A 703 -11.12 26.95 -10.21
N ALA A 704 -12.19 26.91 -10.99
CA ALA A 704 -13.37 26.10 -10.69
C ALA A 704 -13.04 24.60 -10.69
N GLY A 705 -13.81 23.79 -9.96
CA GLY A 705 -13.57 22.36 -9.78
C GLY A 705 -12.70 22.03 -8.57
N VAL A 706 -12.09 20.83 -8.58
CA VAL A 706 -11.23 20.35 -7.48
C VAL A 706 -9.87 21.03 -7.52
N ASN A 707 -9.42 21.50 -6.36
CA ASN A 707 -8.05 21.91 -6.11
C ASN A 707 -7.56 21.27 -4.80
N LYS A 708 -6.25 20.99 -4.72
CA LYS A 708 -5.55 20.47 -3.55
C LYS A 708 -4.41 21.43 -3.21
N VAL A 709 -4.36 21.95 -1.99
CA VAL A 709 -3.35 22.94 -1.55
C VAL A 709 -2.88 22.64 -0.13
N SER A 710 -1.63 22.96 0.19
CA SER A 710 -1.05 22.66 1.51
C SER A 710 -0.12 23.75 2.05
N VAL A 711 -0.18 23.89 3.38
CA VAL A 711 0.63 24.81 4.19
C VAL A 711 1.52 23.98 5.10
N LYS A 712 2.75 24.42 5.36
CA LYS A 712 3.59 23.82 6.40
C LYS A 712 2.91 23.97 7.76
N SER A 713 2.77 22.89 8.52
CA SER A 713 2.13 22.98 9.83
C SER A 713 2.99 23.77 10.81
N ALA A 714 2.35 24.56 11.67
CA ALA A 714 2.98 25.26 12.78
C ALA A 714 2.02 25.34 13.99
N ALA A 715 2.57 25.49 15.19
CA ALA A 715 1.80 25.42 16.42
C ALA A 715 0.72 26.51 16.51
N GLY A 716 -0.50 26.12 16.89
CA GLY A 716 -1.69 26.97 16.92
C GLY A 716 -2.92 26.30 16.29
N SER A 717 -3.97 27.08 16.01
CA SER A 717 -5.14 26.59 15.28
C SER A 717 -4.82 26.29 13.80
N ILE A 718 -5.66 25.49 13.17
CA ILE A 718 -5.68 25.27 11.71
C ILE A 718 -6.98 25.77 11.12
N GLY A 719 -6.94 26.25 9.88
CA GLY A 719 -8.12 26.77 9.20
C GLY A 719 -7.94 26.92 7.70
N ALA A 720 -9.06 27.06 7.00
CA ALA A 720 -9.08 27.41 5.59
C ALA A 720 -10.38 28.12 5.22
N LYS A 721 -10.32 29.02 4.23
CA LYS A 721 -11.45 29.83 3.77
C LYS A 721 -11.43 30.05 2.26
N ILE A 722 -12.62 30.04 1.67
CA ILE A 722 -12.89 30.42 0.29
C ILE A 722 -13.33 31.89 0.30
N ILE A 723 -12.64 32.73 -0.46
CA ILE A 723 -12.92 34.17 -0.61
C ILE A 723 -13.23 34.45 -2.08
N ARG A 724 -14.36 35.11 -2.34
CA ARG A 724 -14.78 35.52 -3.69
C ARG A 724 -15.27 36.96 -3.65
N ASN A 725 -14.78 37.77 -4.58
CA ASN A 725 -15.08 39.21 -4.66
C ASN A 725 -14.84 39.97 -3.32
N GLY A 726 -13.81 39.56 -2.57
CA GLY A 726 -13.46 40.12 -1.26
C GLY A 726 -14.26 39.59 -0.06
N ALA A 727 -15.36 38.86 -0.28
CA ALA A 727 -16.18 38.27 0.79
C ALA A 727 -15.78 36.82 1.08
N THR A 728 -15.78 36.42 2.35
CA THR A 728 -15.69 35.00 2.75
C THR A 728 -16.97 34.29 2.33
N VAL A 729 -16.84 33.25 1.50
CA VAL A 729 -17.93 32.38 1.04
C VAL A 729 -18.11 31.19 1.99
N LYS A 730 -16.99 30.67 2.51
CA LYS A 730 -16.93 29.51 3.40
C LYS A 730 -15.64 29.55 4.22
N SER A 731 -15.66 29.06 5.45
CA SER A 731 -14.47 29.06 6.32
C SER A 731 -14.57 28.06 7.47
N TYR A 732 -13.48 27.35 7.73
CA TYR A 732 -13.24 26.60 8.97
C TYR A 732 -12.07 27.22 9.75
N ASP A 733 -12.16 27.20 11.08
CA ASP A 733 -11.07 27.47 12.02
C ASP A 733 -11.21 26.50 13.22
N SER A 734 -10.10 25.97 13.74
CA SER A 734 -10.09 24.94 14.78
C SER A 734 -10.04 25.46 16.22
N THR A 735 -10.20 26.76 16.47
CA THR A 735 -10.10 27.34 17.81
C THR A 735 -11.08 26.68 18.79
N GLY A 736 -10.53 25.98 19.78
CA GLY A 736 -11.30 25.24 20.79
C GLY A 736 -11.68 23.80 20.40
N SER A 737 -11.48 23.37 19.15
CA SER A 737 -11.70 21.99 18.70
C SER A 737 -10.39 21.20 18.51
N PHE A 738 -9.33 21.85 18.01
CA PHE A 738 -8.02 21.24 17.76
C PHE A 738 -6.91 22.29 17.74
N THR A 739 -5.72 21.89 18.18
CA THR A 739 -4.50 22.72 18.16
C THR A 739 -3.32 21.87 17.73
N TYR A 740 -2.59 22.31 16.70
CA TYR A 740 -1.31 21.71 16.34
C TYR A 740 -0.27 22.10 17.40
N THR A 741 0.54 21.15 17.89
CA THR A 741 1.50 21.38 18.97
C THR A 741 2.90 20.86 18.64
N ASN A 742 3.93 21.61 19.04
CA ASN A 742 5.32 21.17 19.00
C ASN A 742 5.73 20.38 20.26
N THR A 743 4.89 20.38 21.29
CA THR A 743 5.08 19.67 22.56
C THR A 743 3.86 18.78 22.82
N PRO A 744 3.72 17.65 22.11
CA PRO A 744 2.66 16.69 22.37
C PRO A 744 2.88 16.00 23.73
N THR A 745 1.81 15.47 24.32
CA THR A 745 1.90 14.55 25.47
C THR A 745 2.28 13.14 25.05
N ASP A 746 1.98 12.77 23.79
CA ASP A 746 2.05 11.41 23.29
C ASP A 746 2.30 11.37 21.78
N TYR A 747 2.87 10.27 21.27
CA TYR A 747 3.12 10.07 19.83
C TYR A 747 1.82 9.66 19.08
N ASN A 748 0.80 10.50 19.10
CA ASN A 748 -0.43 10.29 18.33
C ASN A 748 -0.26 10.74 16.87
N PHE A 749 -0.14 9.78 15.95
CA PHE A 749 -0.04 10.04 14.51
C PHE A 749 -1.38 9.94 13.75
N ASN A 750 -2.50 9.85 14.46
CA ASN A 750 -3.84 9.97 13.87
C ASN A 750 -4.08 11.40 13.31
N TYR A 751 -5.09 11.57 12.46
CA TYR A 751 -5.40 12.83 11.80
C TYR A 751 -6.65 13.48 12.37
N PHE A 752 -6.59 14.79 12.63
CA PHE A 752 -7.79 15.59 12.80
C PHE A 752 -8.31 15.98 11.42
N VAL A 753 -9.61 15.77 11.14
CA VAL A 753 -10.23 16.10 9.85
C VAL A 753 -11.45 16.99 10.09
N ALA A 754 -11.54 18.10 9.34
CA ALA A 754 -12.66 19.04 9.44
C ALA A 754 -13.09 19.57 8.07
N SER A 755 -14.28 20.14 8.02
CA SER A 755 -14.89 20.72 6.81
C SER A 755 -15.72 21.96 7.16
N ALA A 756 -15.96 22.80 6.16
CA ALA A 756 -16.98 23.86 6.20
C ALA A 756 -17.80 23.87 4.91
#